data_AF-A0A938SQY1-F1
#
_entry.id   AF-A0A938SQY1-F1
#
_cell.length_a   1.000
_cell.length_b   1.000
_cell.length_c   1.000
_cell.angle_alpha   90.00
_cell.angle_beta   90.00
_cell.angle_gamma   90.00
#
_symmetry.space_group_name_H-M   'P 1'
#
loop_
_entity.id
_entity.type
_entity.pdbx_description
1 polymer ?
#
loop_
_entity_poly.entity_id
_entity_poly.type
_entity_poly.pdbx_seq_one_letter_code
_entity_poly.pdbx_strand_id
1 'polypeptide(L)'
;LVTRIERIEGNTLWLRDAPTKTVTDAVVRHCDAVALQAAIDRAVRSRRHVHIPNGYYRLERGLTVRNAAIRIEGQSGVHTVMDISDGTGAVFGLYGGREVTIRNFRMVGHTGLADKPGTMQNATGNPFWCCALKSCNAVTIHSTERVLCENVHVTRMASEAFYCQGASRTAPDMGPDVYTKSLTFLRCSVTDCAANAFNNNDTSENTCVLYCRIDGAGWHAYEGPGRFIKLIGNYVRNAGPFTVGDMNHRLKPLTELGCGQAIVADNVFEGCDGLNGGIAVNHGSTQVAISNNLFVNYRGTAITVSSYTTRRSYPSQHAVVSGNIIDLTCVGGQSRARSGILVTASDVTVSDNQVYVRGDIDPTVTGIHIREPAVNVVVHDNLVRNLGHGLVTRPCRSSVTEVAEDGSFLEGQLPLEWPVGHRYRGWNLVWLGGANMNKVCAIAEFDADTCRFKLAQPLRISVGDAFSIFPPSANWTMRSNTITDCQRPVTLDGYGSPTSVFRDNLITRGQAKGVKDAVAVAGEYKLIGNHLSGFGEPDSAALALHPCRVGRALRNVYLDNIFERCAQPVQERAKGLWAAATKRGNMFIACPGVPQDADTASAQPAAVFVPSHTSKAAVLNAGSVDRPVSIDGRVDEWPWADTKRLAAIQFTPQGQELLAPKGRMCAAWDDTSLYFAMRFI
;
A
#
# COMPACT_ATOMS: atom_id res chain seq x y z
N LEU A 1 -14.83 -26.28 -37.30
CA LEU A 1 -14.88 -27.76 -37.38
C LEU A 1 -13.57 -28.29 -36.84
N VAL A 2 -13.61 -29.24 -35.92
CA VAL A 2 -12.43 -30.01 -35.48
C VAL A 2 -12.66 -31.42 -35.97
N THR A 3 -11.73 -31.95 -36.76
CA THR A 3 -11.87 -33.25 -37.42
C THR A 3 -10.52 -33.95 -37.47
N ARG A 4 -10.54 -35.25 -37.80
CA ARG A 4 -9.34 -36.07 -37.93
C ARG A 4 -8.88 -36.10 -39.38
N ILE A 5 -7.58 -35.89 -39.59
CA ILE A 5 -6.93 -36.20 -40.86
C ILE A 5 -6.81 -37.73 -40.96
N GLU A 6 -7.47 -38.32 -41.95
CA GLU A 6 -7.46 -39.77 -42.19
C GLU A 6 -6.32 -40.16 -43.13
N ARG A 7 -6.00 -39.30 -44.10
CA ARG A 7 -4.90 -39.50 -45.04
C ARG A 7 -4.34 -38.17 -45.54
N ILE A 8 -3.02 -38.16 -45.78
CA ILE A 8 -2.30 -37.05 -46.42
C ILE A 8 -1.70 -37.58 -47.72
N GLU A 9 -1.99 -36.93 -48.84
CA GLU A 9 -1.43 -37.27 -50.16
C GLU A 9 -0.95 -36.00 -50.87
N GLY A 10 0.37 -35.82 -50.95
CA GLY A 10 0.95 -34.59 -51.47
C GLY A 10 0.44 -33.37 -50.67
N ASN A 11 -0.26 -32.46 -51.34
CA ASN A 11 -0.86 -31.26 -50.74
C ASN A 11 -2.35 -31.43 -50.39
N THR A 12 -2.88 -32.66 -50.46
CA THR A 12 -4.29 -32.97 -50.20
C THR A 12 -4.46 -33.62 -48.83
N LEU A 13 -5.35 -33.05 -48.00
CA LEU A 13 -5.76 -33.61 -46.71
C LEU A 13 -7.15 -34.24 -46.83
N TRP A 14 -7.26 -35.53 -46.53
CA TRP A 14 -8.54 -36.22 -46.40
C TRP A 14 -9.00 -36.12 -44.96
N LEU A 15 -10.10 -35.41 -44.74
CA LEU A 15 -10.70 -35.20 -43.42
C LEU A 15 -11.85 -36.18 -43.23
N ARG A 16 -11.98 -36.73 -42.03
CA ARG A 16 -13.08 -37.64 -41.66
C ARG A 16 -14.45 -37.01 -41.86
N ASP A 17 -14.56 -35.76 -41.42
CA ASP A 17 -15.83 -35.03 -41.42
C ASP A 17 -15.81 -33.97 -42.53
N ALA A 18 -16.91 -33.86 -43.26
CA ALA A 18 -17.06 -32.84 -44.30
C ALA A 18 -17.07 -31.42 -43.69
N PRO A 19 -16.47 -30.42 -44.36
CA PRO A 19 -16.58 -29.02 -43.94
C PRO A 19 -18.05 -28.57 -43.86
N THR A 20 -18.40 -27.85 -42.78
CA THR A 20 -19.78 -27.35 -42.59
C THR A 20 -20.08 -26.08 -43.38
N LYS A 21 -19.08 -25.49 -44.03
CA LYS A 21 -19.17 -24.25 -44.83
C LYS A 21 -18.14 -24.28 -45.96
N THR A 22 -18.50 -23.72 -47.11
CA THR A 22 -17.57 -23.47 -48.22
C THR A 22 -17.06 -22.04 -48.14
N VAL A 23 -15.74 -21.87 -48.07
CA VAL A 23 -15.06 -20.57 -48.08
C VAL A 23 -13.81 -20.68 -48.94
N THR A 24 -13.41 -19.61 -49.62
CA THR A 24 -12.24 -19.58 -50.52
C THR A 24 -10.91 -19.76 -49.79
N ASP A 25 -10.81 -19.31 -48.53
CA ASP A 25 -9.55 -19.25 -47.79
C ASP A 25 -9.57 -20.15 -46.53
N ALA A 26 -10.05 -21.38 -46.67
CA ALA A 26 -10.07 -22.34 -45.57
C ALA A 26 -8.63 -22.76 -45.19
N VAL A 27 -8.25 -22.59 -43.92
CA VAL A 27 -6.94 -23.01 -43.40
C VAL A 27 -7.11 -24.18 -42.45
N VAL A 28 -6.35 -25.26 -42.66
CA VAL A 28 -6.25 -26.37 -41.71
C VAL A 28 -5.18 -26.07 -40.66
N ARG A 29 -5.54 -26.23 -39.39
CA ARG A 29 -4.63 -26.10 -38.23
C ARG A 29 -4.68 -27.39 -37.42
N HIS A 30 -3.55 -27.80 -36.84
CA HIS A 30 -3.55 -28.89 -35.87
C HIS A 30 -4.26 -28.46 -34.57
N CYS A 31 -4.78 -29.44 -33.83
CA CYS A 31 -5.37 -29.27 -32.49
C CYS A 31 -4.86 -30.40 -31.60
N ASP A 32 -4.24 -30.04 -30.48
CA ASP A 32 -3.49 -30.97 -29.62
C ASP A 32 -4.21 -31.27 -28.30
N ALA A 33 -5.35 -30.60 -28.04
CA ALA A 33 -6.06 -30.67 -26.76
C ALA A 33 -6.38 -32.11 -26.34
N VAL A 34 -6.89 -32.95 -27.25
CA VAL A 34 -7.25 -34.35 -26.95
C VAL A 34 -6.02 -35.19 -26.60
N ALA A 35 -4.93 -35.04 -27.35
CA ALA A 35 -3.71 -35.81 -27.13
C ALA A 35 -3.03 -35.41 -25.82
N LEU A 36 -2.95 -34.12 -25.54
CA LEU A 36 -2.37 -33.58 -24.30
C LEU A 36 -3.20 -33.93 -23.08
N GLN A 37 -4.53 -33.84 -23.15
CA GLN A 37 -5.40 -34.27 -22.05
C GLN A 37 -5.23 -35.77 -21.78
N ALA A 38 -5.17 -36.61 -22.81
CA ALA A 38 -4.95 -38.05 -22.64
C ALA A 38 -3.59 -38.36 -21.97
N ALA A 39 -2.55 -37.57 -22.26
CA ALA A 39 -1.26 -37.69 -21.60
C ALA A 39 -1.34 -37.30 -20.11
N ILE A 40 -2.03 -36.21 -19.78
CA ILE A 40 -2.29 -35.79 -18.39
C ILE A 40 -3.09 -36.85 -17.63
N ASP A 41 -4.19 -37.33 -18.20
CA ASP A 41 -5.04 -38.34 -17.57
C ASP A 41 -4.27 -39.64 -17.29
N ARG A 42 -3.41 -40.05 -18.23
CA ARG A 42 -2.53 -41.21 -18.05
C ARG A 42 -1.51 -40.96 -16.95
N ALA A 43 -0.90 -39.78 -16.90
CA ALA A 43 0.06 -39.42 -15.88
C ALA A 43 -0.57 -39.40 -14.48
N VAL A 44 -1.77 -38.83 -14.34
CA VAL A 44 -2.54 -38.85 -13.09
C VAL A 44 -2.84 -40.29 -12.64
N ARG A 45 -3.39 -41.13 -13.52
CA ARG A 45 -3.68 -42.55 -13.19
C ARG A 45 -2.44 -43.34 -12.81
N SER A 46 -1.31 -43.07 -13.47
CA SER A 46 -0.05 -43.77 -13.22
C SER A 46 0.84 -43.09 -12.17
N ARG A 47 0.38 -42.00 -11.55
CA ARG A 47 1.13 -41.18 -10.58
C ARG A 47 2.50 -40.75 -11.12
N ARG A 48 2.53 -40.32 -12.39
CA ARG A 48 3.73 -39.81 -13.08
C ARG A 48 3.58 -38.33 -13.40
N HIS A 49 4.68 -37.73 -13.83
CA HIS A 49 4.73 -36.35 -14.33
C HIS A 49 4.61 -36.33 -15.85
N VAL A 50 4.22 -35.17 -16.40
CA VAL A 50 4.13 -34.95 -17.85
C VAL A 50 5.28 -34.05 -18.28
N HIS A 51 6.01 -34.49 -19.30
CA HIS A 51 6.97 -33.67 -20.03
C HIS A 51 6.40 -33.34 -21.41
N ILE A 52 6.43 -32.07 -21.80
CA ILE A 52 5.99 -31.60 -23.11
C ILE A 52 7.23 -31.05 -23.84
N PRO A 53 7.64 -31.65 -24.96
CA PRO A 53 8.81 -31.19 -25.70
C PRO A 53 8.56 -29.83 -26.34
N ASN A 54 9.62 -29.21 -26.87
CA ASN A 54 9.48 -27.99 -27.65
C ASN A 54 8.50 -28.19 -28.81
N GLY A 55 7.63 -27.20 -29.03
CA GLY A 55 6.57 -27.30 -30.01
C GLY A 55 5.55 -26.18 -29.85
N TYR A 56 4.73 -26.04 -30.87
CA TYR A 56 3.57 -25.15 -30.85
C TYR A 56 2.33 -26.02 -30.74
N TYR A 57 1.61 -25.93 -29.62
CA TYR A 57 0.45 -26.76 -29.31
C TYR A 57 -0.82 -25.91 -29.30
N ARG A 58 -1.79 -26.26 -30.14
CA ARG A 58 -3.05 -25.51 -30.28
C ARG A 58 -4.17 -26.16 -29.51
N LEU A 59 -4.89 -25.34 -28.75
CA LEU A 59 -5.95 -25.74 -27.83
C LEU A 59 -7.27 -25.13 -28.26
N GLU A 60 -8.23 -25.98 -28.65
CA GLU A 60 -9.63 -25.55 -28.81
C GLU A 60 -10.33 -25.35 -27.45
N ARG A 61 -9.79 -25.95 -26.39
CA ARG A 61 -10.25 -25.89 -25.00
C ARG A 61 -9.10 -26.13 -24.04
N GLY A 62 -9.25 -25.63 -22.83
CA GLY A 62 -8.33 -25.83 -21.73
C GLY A 62 -8.05 -27.29 -21.35
N LEU A 63 -6.89 -27.52 -20.73
CA LEU A 63 -6.49 -28.81 -20.15
C LEU A 63 -6.85 -28.86 -18.66
N THR A 64 -7.30 -30.02 -18.18
CA THR A 64 -7.81 -30.18 -16.82
C THR A 64 -6.97 -31.16 -16.01
N VAL A 65 -6.63 -30.77 -14.78
CA VAL A 65 -6.03 -31.61 -13.75
C VAL A 65 -6.98 -31.64 -12.54
N ARG A 66 -7.45 -32.84 -12.15
CA ARG A 66 -8.36 -33.01 -11.00
C ARG A 66 -7.75 -33.92 -9.95
N ASN A 67 -7.88 -33.53 -8.68
CA ASN A 67 -7.59 -34.37 -7.51
C ASN A 67 -6.22 -35.07 -7.57
N ALA A 68 -5.21 -34.38 -8.10
CA ALA A 68 -3.91 -34.97 -8.40
C ALA A 68 -2.77 -34.27 -7.63
N ALA A 69 -1.66 -34.97 -7.52
CA ALA A 69 -0.34 -34.40 -7.27
C ALA A 69 0.53 -34.67 -8.49
N ILE A 70 0.94 -33.64 -9.21
CA ILE A 70 1.58 -33.79 -10.53
C ILE A 70 2.43 -32.58 -10.89
N ARG A 71 3.53 -32.84 -11.60
CA ARG A 71 4.29 -31.84 -12.33
C ARG A 71 3.99 -31.95 -13.83
N ILE A 72 3.65 -30.83 -14.45
CA ILE A 72 3.55 -30.67 -15.90
C ILE A 72 4.62 -29.66 -16.30
N GLU A 73 5.57 -30.10 -17.12
CA GLU A 73 6.77 -29.35 -17.45
C GLU A 73 7.00 -29.31 -18.95
N GLY A 74 7.06 -28.10 -19.50
CA GLY A 74 7.57 -27.89 -20.85
C GLY A 74 9.09 -28.00 -20.89
N GLN A 75 9.63 -28.30 -22.06
CA GLN A 75 11.08 -28.29 -22.27
C GLN A 75 11.67 -26.88 -22.20
N SER A 76 10.88 -25.84 -22.52
CA SER A 76 11.33 -24.45 -22.54
C SER A 76 10.19 -23.47 -22.31
N GLY A 77 10.41 -22.49 -21.41
CA GLY A 77 9.51 -21.34 -21.23
C GLY A 77 9.29 -20.51 -22.49
N VAL A 78 10.16 -20.61 -23.49
CA VAL A 78 10.07 -19.86 -24.75
C VAL A 78 9.50 -20.71 -25.88
N HIS A 79 9.97 -21.95 -25.99
CA HIS A 79 9.72 -22.81 -27.16
C HIS A 79 8.67 -23.91 -26.95
N THR A 80 8.18 -24.11 -25.72
CA THR A 80 7.00 -24.94 -25.46
C THR A 80 5.78 -24.02 -25.38
N VAL A 81 5.12 -23.82 -26.52
CA VAL A 81 4.02 -22.86 -26.68
C VAL A 81 2.68 -23.56 -26.57
N MET A 82 1.84 -23.10 -25.64
CA MET A 82 0.44 -23.50 -25.49
C MET A 82 -0.45 -22.34 -25.99
N ASP A 83 -1.08 -22.52 -27.15
CA ASP A 83 -1.89 -21.51 -27.81
C ASP A 83 -3.38 -21.84 -27.69
N ILE A 84 -4.10 -21.01 -26.94
CA ILE A 84 -5.56 -21.10 -26.77
C ILE A 84 -6.30 -19.95 -27.48
N SER A 85 -5.64 -19.23 -28.40
CA SER A 85 -6.22 -18.07 -29.09
C SER A 85 -7.52 -18.39 -29.85
N ASP A 86 -7.61 -19.57 -30.46
CA ASP A 86 -8.85 -20.02 -31.11
C ASP A 86 -9.85 -20.65 -30.12
N GLY A 87 -9.41 -21.00 -28.91
CA GLY A 87 -10.17 -21.76 -27.92
C GLY A 87 -10.84 -20.93 -26.82
N THR A 88 -11.19 -21.61 -25.72
CA THR A 88 -11.83 -21.03 -24.53
C THR A 88 -11.41 -21.77 -23.24
N GLY A 89 -11.42 -21.05 -22.12
CA GLY A 89 -11.06 -21.54 -20.78
C GLY A 89 -9.58 -21.33 -20.41
N ALA A 90 -9.14 -22.00 -19.36
CA ALA A 90 -7.76 -21.93 -18.88
C ALA A 90 -6.85 -22.88 -19.65
N VAL A 91 -5.64 -22.48 -20.04
CA VAL A 91 -4.65 -23.42 -20.62
C VAL A 91 -4.46 -24.63 -19.69
N PHE A 92 -4.31 -24.37 -18.38
CA PHE A 92 -4.39 -25.40 -17.34
C PHE A 92 -5.41 -25.02 -16.25
N GLY A 93 -6.42 -25.86 -16.04
CA GLY A 93 -7.34 -25.79 -14.91
C GLY A 93 -6.99 -26.84 -13.85
N LEU A 94 -6.71 -26.39 -12.63
CA LEU A 94 -6.30 -27.21 -11.49
C LEU A 94 -7.43 -27.25 -10.45
N TYR A 95 -7.99 -28.42 -10.18
CA TYR A 95 -9.18 -28.58 -9.34
C TYR A 95 -8.99 -29.63 -8.25
N GLY A 96 -9.05 -29.23 -6.98
CA GLY A 96 -9.04 -30.16 -5.84
C GLY A 96 -7.73 -30.94 -5.65
N GLY A 97 -6.64 -30.52 -6.29
CA GLY A 97 -5.34 -31.22 -6.19
C GLY A 97 -4.64 -30.99 -4.86
N ARG A 98 -3.59 -31.78 -4.58
CA ARG A 98 -2.77 -31.62 -3.37
C ARG A 98 -1.51 -30.80 -3.64
N GLU A 99 -0.77 -31.16 -4.68
CA GLU A 99 0.52 -30.52 -5.00
C GLU A 99 0.75 -30.52 -6.51
N VAL A 100 0.64 -29.35 -7.14
CA VAL A 100 0.71 -29.21 -8.58
C VAL A 100 1.80 -28.22 -8.98
N THR A 101 2.66 -28.61 -9.91
CA THR A 101 3.66 -27.72 -10.51
C THR A 101 3.41 -27.57 -12.01
N ILE A 102 3.31 -26.33 -12.49
CA ILE A 102 3.31 -25.96 -13.90
C ILE A 102 4.57 -25.16 -14.18
N ARG A 103 5.43 -25.61 -15.09
CA ARG A 103 6.69 -24.90 -15.37
C ARG A 103 7.15 -24.94 -16.81
N ASN A 104 7.90 -23.92 -17.20
CA ASN A 104 8.57 -23.82 -18.50
C ASN A 104 7.59 -23.81 -19.69
N PHE A 105 6.64 -22.88 -19.70
CA PHE A 105 5.69 -22.71 -20.80
C PHE A 105 5.60 -21.27 -21.29
N ARG A 106 5.37 -21.10 -22.59
CA ARG A 106 4.75 -19.89 -23.15
C ARG A 106 3.27 -20.16 -23.37
N MET A 107 2.40 -19.25 -22.96
CA MET A 107 0.94 -19.38 -23.10
C MET A 107 0.37 -18.16 -23.82
N VAL A 108 -0.44 -18.40 -24.85
CA VAL A 108 -0.97 -17.35 -25.73
C VAL A 108 -2.50 -17.44 -25.78
N GLY A 109 -3.18 -16.35 -25.43
CA GLY A 109 -4.63 -16.19 -25.58
C GLY A 109 -4.99 -15.30 -26.78
N HIS A 110 -6.25 -14.85 -26.83
CA HIS A 110 -6.76 -14.07 -27.96
C HIS A 110 -6.87 -12.55 -27.76
N THR A 111 -7.03 -12.05 -26.54
CA THR A 111 -7.34 -10.62 -26.30
C THR A 111 -6.22 -9.91 -25.57
N GLY A 112 -5.66 -8.88 -26.23
CA GLY A 112 -4.66 -8.00 -25.65
C GLY A 112 -5.25 -6.81 -24.87
N LEU A 113 -4.38 -5.96 -24.36
CA LEU A 113 -4.72 -4.77 -23.60
C LEU A 113 -5.53 -3.75 -24.42
N ALA A 114 -5.19 -3.58 -25.70
CA ALA A 114 -5.86 -2.66 -26.61
C ALA A 114 -7.32 -3.07 -26.88
N ASP A 115 -7.59 -4.37 -26.85
CA ASP A 115 -8.90 -4.97 -27.11
C ASP A 115 -9.65 -5.32 -25.82
N LYS A 116 -9.23 -4.76 -24.67
CA LYS A 116 -9.74 -5.16 -23.38
C LYS A 116 -11.28 -5.03 -23.32
N PRO A 117 -12.00 -6.07 -22.88
CA PRO A 117 -13.44 -6.04 -22.86
C PRO A 117 -13.93 -5.09 -21.77
N GLY A 118 -14.98 -4.33 -22.07
CA GLY A 118 -15.65 -3.47 -21.10
C GLY A 118 -16.52 -4.25 -20.12
N THR A 119 -17.30 -3.50 -19.35
CA THR A 119 -18.40 -4.02 -18.53
C THR A 119 -19.73 -3.61 -19.18
N MET A 120 -20.72 -4.49 -19.18
CA MET A 120 -22.09 -4.18 -19.57
C MET A 120 -23.04 -4.44 -18.40
N GLN A 121 -24.22 -3.84 -18.37
CA GLN A 121 -25.25 -4.22 -17.41
C GLN A 121 -26.04 -5.41 -17.94
N ASN A 122 -26.33 -6.38 -17.06
CA ASN A 122 -27.26 -7.44 -17.36
C ASN A 122 -28.72 -6.95 -17.19
N ALA A 123 -29.71 -7.80 -17.49
CA ALA A 123 -31.13 -7.45 -17.38
C ALA A 123 -31.60 -7.07 -15.97
N THR A 124 -30.82 -7.38 -14.92
CA THR A 124 -31.10 -7.02 -13.53
C THR A 124 -30.34 -5.77 -13.07
N GLY A 125 -29.69 -5.05 -14.00
CA GLY A 125 -28.87 -3.86 -13.70
C GLY A 125 -27.52 -4.15 -13.06
N ASN A 126 -27.14 -5.42 -12.89
CA ASN A 126 -25.85 -5.80 -12.32
C ASN A 126 -24.76 -5.72 -13.39
N PRO A 127 -23.54 -5.27 -13.04
CA PRO A 127 -22.41 -5.29 -13.96
C PRO A 127 -22.06 -6.74 -14.33
N PHE A 128 -21.77 -6.95 -15.62
CA PHE A 128 -21.29 -8.19 -16.21
C PHE A 128 -19.98 -7.92 -16.94
N TRP A 129 -18.93 -8.65 -16.56
CA TRP A 129 -17.62 -8.52 -17.17
C TRP A 129 -17.60 -9.26 -18.51
N CYS A 130 -17.46 -8.50 -19.61
CA CYS A 130 -17.56 -9.06 -20.96
C CYS A 130 -16.44 -10.06 -21.30
N CYS A 131 -15.36 -10.11 -20.51
CA CYS A 131 -14.32 -11.14 -20.62
C CYS A 131 -14.84 -12.57 -20.39
N ALA A 132 -15.99 -12.73 -19.72
CA ALA A 132 -16.61 -14.02 -19.50
C ALA A 132 -17.31 -14.60 -20.75
N LEU A 133 -17.56 -13.81 -21.80
CA LEU A 133 -18.25 -14.28 -23.02
C LEU A 133 -17.40 -15.25 -23.84
N LYS A 134 -16.09 -14.99 -23.89
CA LYS A 134 -15.09 -15.89 -24.44
C LYS A 134 -13.84 -15.75 -23.56
N SER A 135 -13.81 -16.53 -22.49
CA SER A 135 -12.72 -16.47 -21.53
C SER A 135 -11.49 -17.19 -22.07
N CYS A 136 -10.33 -16.62 -21.82
CA CYS A 136 -9.07 -17.35 -21.88
C CYS A 136 -8.12 -16.84 -20.80
N ASN A 137 -7.48 -17.77 -20.11
CA ASN A 137 -6.47 -17.49 -19.10
C ASN A 137 -5.37 -18.58 -19.12
N ALA A 138 -4.24 -18.32 -18.49
CA ALA A 138 -3.13 -19.27 -18.43
C ALA A 138 -3.42 -20.40 -17.43
N VAL A 139 -3.69 -20.05 -16.18
CA VAL A 139 -3.93 -21.05 -15.12
C VAL A 139 -5.13 -20.65 -14.30
N THR A 140 -6.07 -21.58 -14.12
CA THR A 140 -7.12 -21.49 -13.09
C THR A 140 -6.80 -22.47 -11.98
N ILE A 141 -6.82 -21.99 -10.75
CA ILE A 141 -6.64 -22.78 -9.53
C ILE A 141 -7.95 -22.74 -8.76
N HIS A 142 -8.48 -23.91 -8.45
CA HIS A 142 -9.66 -24.07 -7.60
C HIS A 142 -9.40 -25.08 -6.50
N SER A 143 -9.35 -24.62 -5.25
CA SER A 143 -9.13 -25.48 -4.07
C SER A 143 -8.01 -26.50 -4.25
N THR A 144 -6.86 -26.10 -4.82
CA THR A 144 -5.69 -26.98 -4.95
C THR A 144 -4.67 -26.57 -3.91
N GLU A 145 -4.29 -27.48 -3.01
CA GLU A 145 -3.64 -27.08 -1.74
C GLU A 145 -2.31 -26.36 -1.90
N ARG A 146 -1.43 -26.87 -2.78
CA ARG A 146 -0.10 -26.31 -3.02
C ARG A 146 0.15 -26.21 -4.52
N VAL A 147 0.40 -25.00 -5.01
CA VAL A 147 0.62 -24.76 -6.44
C VAL A 147 1.90 -23.96 -6.66
N LEU A 148 2.75 -24.44 -7.57
CA LEU A 148 3.90 -23.71 -8.09
C LEU A 148 3.72 -23.50 -9.60
N CYS A 149 3.70 -22.23 -10.02
CA CYS A 149 3.85 -21.81 -11.40
C CYS A 149 5.23 -21.18 -11.55
N GLU A 150 6.13 -21.81 -12.31
CA GLU A 150 7.52 -21.36 -12.42
C GLU A 150 7.94 -21.18 -13.88
N ASN A 151 8.54 -20.04 -14.21
CA ASN A 151 9.03 -19.77 -15.57
C ASN A 151 7.93 -19.96 -16.63
N VAL A 152 6.76 -19.37 -16.37
CA VAL A 152 5.58 -19.39 -17.26
C VAL A 152 5.34 -17.98 -17.79
N HIS A 153 5.26 -17.84 -19.11
CA HIS A 153 5.17 -16.56 -19.81
C HIS A 153 3.87 -16.45 -20.58
N VAL A 154 3.07 -15.45 -20.25
CA VAL A 154 1.67 -15.36 -20.66
C VAL A 154 1.43 -14.10 -21.47
N THR A 155 0.66 -14.22 -22.55
CA THR A 155 0.22 -13.05 -23.33
C THR A 155 -1.19 -13.19 -23.86
N ARG A 156 -1.87 -12.04 -24.05
CA ARG A 156 -3.18 -11.92 -24.69
C ARG A 156 -4.29 -12.72 -24.00
N MET A 157 -4.27 -12.81 -22.68
CA MET A 157 -5.36 -13.42 -21.93
C MET A 157 -6.53 -12.44 -21.79
N ALA A 158 -7.73 -12.90 -22.19
CA ALA A 158 -8.95 -12.10 -22.13
C ALA A 158 -9.50 -11.96 -20.72
N SER A 159 -9.30 -12.99 -19.91
CA SER A 159 -9.58 -13.01 -18.47
C SER A 159 -8.28 -12.87 -17.69
N GLU A 160 -8.37 -12.98 -16.38
CA GLU A 160 -7.24 -12.88 -15.45
C GLU A 160 -6.20 -13.96 -15.77
N ALA A 161 -4.97 -13.57 -16.10
CA ALA A 161 -3.97 -14.48 -16.65
C ALA A 161 -3.72 -15.67 -15.72
N PHE A 162 -3.44 -15.40 -14.45
CA PHE A 162 -3.43 -16.40 -13.39
C PHE A 162 -4.57 -16.14 -12.43
N TYR A 163 -5.48 -17.10 -12.29
CA TYR A 163 -6.68 -16.98 -11.46
C TYR A 163 -6.72 -18.04 -10.36
N CYS A 164 -6.94 -17.62 -9.12
CA CYS A 164 -7.19 -18.49 -7.99
C CYS A 164 -8.53 -18.15 -7.34
N GLN A 165 -9.32 -19.19 -7.04
CA GLN A 165 -10.55 -19.13 -6.26
C GLN A 165 -10.70 -20.44 -5.45
N GLY A 166 -11.61 -20.49 -4.48
CA GLY A 166 -11.80 -21.71 -3.71
C GLY A 166 -12.61 -21.53 -2.44
N ALA A 167 -12.60 -22.58 -1.62
CA ALA A 167 -13.15 -22.54 -0.28
C ALA A 167 -12.22 -21.73 0.62
N SER A 168 -12.79 -20.76 1.32
CA SER A 168 -12.08 -19.84 2.19
C SER A 168 -12.04 -20.33 3.64
N ARG A 169 -11.00 -19.94 4.38
CA ARG A 169 -10.93 -20.17 5.83
C ARG A 169 -11.88 -19.24 6.57
N THR A 170 -12.69 -19.80 7.48
CA THR A 170 -13.71 -19.08 8.24
C THR A 170 -13.48 -19.08 9.75
N ALA A 171 -12.43 -19.74 10.26
CA ALA A 171 -12.09 -19.72 11.69
C ALA A 171 -10.56 -19.78 11.95
N PRO A 172 -10.06 -19.23 13.08
CA PRO A 172 -8.63 -19.25 13.45
C PRO A 172 -8.01 -20.61 13.74
N ASP A 173 -8.81 -21.62 14.04
CA ASP A 173 -8.38 -22.97 14.41
C ASP A 173 -8.79 -24.03 13.37
N MET A 174 -9.76 -23.70 12.52
CA MET A 174 -10.33 -24.60 11.53
C MET A 174 -10.33 -23.97 10.13
N GLY A 175 -9.67 -24.63 9.19
CA GLY A 175 -9.80 -24.38 7.75
C GLY A 175 -10.81 -25.33 7.11
N PRO A 176 -11.33 -25.03 5.91
CA PRO A 176 -12.07 -26.02 5.13
C PRO A 176 -11.17 -27.21 4.80
N ASP A 177 -11.77 -28.38 4.58
CA ASP A 177 -11.03 -29.62 4.30
C ASP A 177 -10.08 -29.48 3.10
N VAL A 178 -10.48 -28.70 2.08
CA VAL A 178 -9.72 -28.48 0.85
C VAL A 178 -9.75 -27.01 0.46
N TYR A 179 -8.60 -26.34 0.56
CA TYR A 179 -8.37 -24.96 0.11
C TYR A 179 -6.91 -24.76 -0.31
N THR A 180 -6.62 -23.64 -0.96
CA THR A 180 -5.27 -23.26 -1.37
C THR A 180 -4.47 -22.75 -0.16
N LYS A 181 -3.51 -23.57 0.31
CA LYS A 181 -2.63 -23.29 1.47
C LYS A 181 -1.35 -22.56 1.07
N SER A 182 -0.92 -22.74 -0.17
CA SER A 182 0.23 -22.05 -0.75
C SER A 182 0.10 -21.97 -2.27
N LEU A 183 0.36 -20.79 -2.81
CA LEU A 183 0.36 -20.51 -4.23
C LEU A 183 1.59 -19.67 -4.57
N THR A 184 2.49 -20.17 -5.40
CA THR A 184 3.70 -19.44 -5.79
C THR A 184 3.76 -19.26 -7.30
N PHE A 185 3.92 -18.01 -7.73
CA PHE A 185 4.31 -17.63 -9.08
C PHE A 185 5.75 -17.15 -9.03
N LEU A 186 6.65 -17.85 -9.71
CA LEU A 186 8.09 -17.62 -9.63
C LEU A 186 8.67 -17.39 -11.03
N ARG A 187 9.26 -16.22 -11.25
CA ARG A 187 9.89 -15.86 -12.54
C ARG A 187 8.93 -15.99 -13.73
N CYS A 188 7.65 -15.70 -13.51
CA CYS A 188 6.64 -15.67 -14.56
C CYS A 188 6.63 -14.30 -15.26
N SER A 189 6.05 -14.24 -16.46
CA SER A 189 5.71 -12.95 -17.07
C SER A 189 4.28 -12.89 -17.56
N VAL A 190 3.69 -11.69 -17.48
CA VAL A 190 2.39 -11.37 -18.06
C VAL A 190 2.55 -10.13 -18.93
N THR A 191 2.24 -10.28 -20.22
CA THR A 191 2.42 -9.20 -21.20
C THR A 191 1.19 -9.04 -22.08
N ASP A 192 0.72 -7.82 -22.28
CA ASP A 192 -0.43 -7.53 -23.16
C ASP A 192 -1.66 -8.40 -22.83
N CYS A 193 -2.13 -8.37 -21.59
CA CYS A 193 -3.34 -9.08 -21.15
C CYS A 193 -4.46 -8.09 -20.79
N ALA A 194 -5.70 -8.49 -21.06
CA ALA A 194 -6.85 -7.61 -20.99
C ALA A 194 -7.33 -7.32 -19.55
N ALA A 195 -7.12 -8.26 -18.63
CA ALA A 195 -7.57 -8.21 -17.24
C ALA A 195 -6.37 -8.29 -16.26
N ASN A 196 -6.53 -8.92 -15.09
CA ASN A 196 -5.47 -9.01 -14.09
C ASN A 196 -4.32 -9.90 -14.55
N ALA A 197 -3.10 -9.58 -14.11
CA ALA A 197 -1.97 -10.49 -14.24
C ALA A 197 -2.08 -11.66 -13.25
N PHE A 198 -2.23 -11.35 -11.96
CA PHE A 198 -2.43 -12.34 -10.91
C PHE A 198 -3.68 -11.95 -10.12
N ASN A 199 -4.71 -12.80 -10.12
CA ASN A 199 -5.89 -12.62 -9.27
C ASN A 199 -6.04 -13.82 -8.32
N ASN A 200 -6.26 -13.51 -7.05
CA ASN A 200 -6.65 -14.46 -6.04
C ASN A 200 -7.92 -13.96 -5.34
N ASN A 201 -9.08 -14.44 -5.79
CA ASN A 201 -10.39 -14.13 -5.18
C ASN A 201 -10.71 -15.03 -3.97
N ASP A 202 -9.75 -15.82 -3.51
CA ASP A 202 -9.88 -16.66 -2.31
C ASP A 202 -9.24 -15.98 -1.10
N THR A 203 -9.65 -16.34 0.12
CA THR A 203 -8.86 -16.05 1.34
C THR A 203 -7.75 -17.09 1.55
N SER A 204 -7.16 -17.54 0.45
CA SER A 204 -6.08 -18.51 0.45
C SER A 204 -4.84 -17.97 1.19
N GLU A 205 -4.02 -18.90 1.64
CA GLU A 205 -2.84 -18.60 2.46
C GLU A 205 -1.57 -18.62 1.60
N ASN A 206 -0.57 -17.83 1.98
CA ASN A 206 0.78 -17.87 1.42
C ASN A 206 0.83 -17.73 -0.11
N THR A 207 0.07 -16.78 -0.65
CA THR A 207 0.18 -16.41 -2.08
C THR A 207 1.44 -15.57 -2.31
N CYS A 208 2.32 -16.03 -3.19
CA CYS A 208 3.60 -15.41 -3.47
C CYS A 208 3.72 -15.10 -4.98
N VAL A 209 3.97 -13.85 -5.33
CA VAL A 209 4.35 -13.40 -6.68
C VAL A 209 5.78 -12.89 -6.59
N LEU A 210 6.72 -13.69 -7.11
CA LEU A 210 8.14 -13.54 -6.85
C LEU A 210 8.93 -13.41 -8.16
N TYR A 211 9.68 -12.31 -8.28
CA TYR A 211 10.60 -12.08 -9.40
C TYR A 211 9.92 -12.14 -10.77
N CYS A 212 8.65 -11.72 -10.85
CA CYS A 212 7.87 -11.74 -12.06
C CYS A 212 7.99 -10.42 -12.84
N ARG A 213 7.72 -10.48 -14.14
CA ARG A 213 7.60 -9.31 -15.03
C ARG A 213 6.15 -9.10 -15.45
N ILE A 214 5.58 -7.94 -15.11
CA ILE A 214 4.25 -7.52 -15.54
C ILE A 214 4.39 -6.30 -16.44
N ASP A 215 3.94 -6.43 -17.69
CA ASP A 215 4.08 -5.41 -18.73
C ASP A 215 2.84 -5.40 -19.63
N GLY A 216 1.80 -4.69 -19.20
CA GLY A 216 0.49 -4.71 -19.88
C GLY A 216 -0.50 -5.66 -19.21
N ALA A 217 -1.15 -5.21 -18.14
CA ALA A 217 -2.28 -5.89 -17.52
C ALA A 217 -3.42 -4.88 -17.32
N GLY A 218 -4.57 -5.14 -17.93
CA GLY A 218 -5.60 -4.10 -18.12
C GLY A 218 -6.34 -3.64 -16.88
N TRP A 219 -6.32 -4.42 -15.80
CA TRP A 219 -7.02 -4.11 -14.54
C TRP A 219 -6.06 -4.03 -13.35
N HIS A 220 -5.45 -5.14 -12.91
CA HIS A 220 -4.50 -5.17 -11.80
C HIS A 220 -3.23 -5.97 -12.13
N ALA A 221 -2.08 -5.52 -11.62
CA ALA A 221 -0.87 -6.35 -11.61
C ALA A 221 -0.99 -7.49 -10.59
N TYR A 222 -1.66 -7.24 -9.47
CA TYR A 222 -2.09 -8.25 -8.50
C TYR A 222 -3.39 -7.77 -7.84
N GLU A 223 -4.32 -8.68 -7.61
CA GLU A 223 -5.51 -8.44 -6.79
C GLU A 223 -5.76 -9.66 -5.90
N GLY A 224 -6.09 -9.43 -4.63
CA GLY A 224 -6.63 -10.49 -3.79
C GLY A 224 -6.70 -10.17 -2.29
N PRO A 225 -7.69 -10.74 -1.57
CA PRO A 225 -7.87 -10.56 -0.13
C PRO A 225 -7.19 -11.67 0.69
N GLY A 226 -6.34 -12.48 0.06
CA GLY A 226 -5.62 -13.59 0.68
C GLY A 226 -4.81 -13.20 1.92
N ARG A 227 -4.30 -14.22 2.61
CA ARG A 227 -3.51 -14.06 3.84
C ARG A 227 -2.05 -14.42 3.61
N PHE A 228 -1.15 -13.68 4.24
CA PHE A 228 0.30 -13.89 4.16
C PHE A 228 0.86 -13.76 2.73
N ILE A 229 0.34 -12.76 2.02
CA ILE A 229 0.70 -12.44 0.63
C ILE A 229 2.15 -11.93 0.58
N LYS A 230 2.90 -12.34 -0.44
CA LYS A 230 4.26 -11.84 -0.73
C LYS A 230 4.34 -11.38 -2.17
N LEU A 231 4.52 -10.08 -2.38
CA LEU A 231 4.74 -9.48 -3.70
C LEU A 231 6.16 -8.93 -3.71
N ILE A 232 7.13 -9.74 -4.14
CA ILE A 232 8.55 -9.46 -3.91
C ILE A 232 9.38 -9.52 -5.19
N GLY A 233 10.23 -8.52 -5.40
CA GLY A 233 11.25 -8.55 -6.46
C GLY A 233 10.70 -8.43 -7.88
N ASN A 234 9.46 -7.96 -8.05
CA ASN A 234 8.78 -7.89 -9.34
C ASN A 234 9.14 -6.61 -10.10
N TYR A 235 9.06 -6.68 -11.43
CA TYR A 235 9.07 -5.50 -12.30
C TYR A 235 7.68 -5.29 -12.89
N VAL A 236 7.13 -4.08 -12.71
CA VAL A 236 5.76 -3.73 -13.10
C VAL A 236 5.78 -2.47 -13.96
N ARG A 237 5.15 -2.54 -15.13
CA ARG A 237 4.83 -1.38 -15.97
C ARG A 237 3.54 -1.60 -16.75
N ASN A 238 2.92 -0.50 -17.19
CA ASN A 238 1.70 -0.51 -17.99
C ASN A 238 0.61 -1.43 -17.42
N ALA A 239 0.42 -1.37 -16.10
CA ALA A 239 -0.54 -2.21 -15.38
C ALA A 239 -1.27 -1.38 -14.33
N GLY A 240 -2.45 -1.85 -13.92
CA GLY A 240 -3.04 -1.35 -12.69
C GLY A 240 -2.33 -1.91 -11.44
N PRO A 241 -2.84 -1.60 -10.24
CA PRO A 241 -2.05 -1.70 -9.03
C PRO A 241 -1.78 -3.14 -8.59
N PHE A 242 -0.79 -3.28 -7.70
CA PHE A 242 -0.84 -4.31 -6.68
C PHE A 242 -1.89 -3.90 -5.65
N THR A 243 -3.08 -4.47 -5.75
CA THR A 243 -4.17 -4.33 -4.79
C THR A 243 -4.09 -5.43 -3.75
N VAL A 244 -3.79 -5.04 -2.52
CA VAL A 244 -3.87 -5.90 -1.34
C VAL A 244 -5.23 -5.66 -0.69
N GLY A 245 -6.06 -6.70 -0.62
CA GLY A 245 -7.41 -6.65 -0.07
C GLY A 245 -8.48 -6.81 -1.13
N ASP A 246 -9.32 -5.78 -1.29
CA ASP A 246 -10.53 -5.83 -2.13
C ASP A 246 -11.62 -6.79 -1.62
N MET A 247 -11.67 -6.98 -0.29
CA MET A 247 -12.71 -7.79 0.34
C MET A 247 -14.03 -7.00 0.42
N ASN A 248 -14.94 -7.28 -0.50
CA ASN A 248 -16.29 -6.68 -0.50
C ASN A 248 -17.30 -7.46 0.37
N HIS A 249 -16.86 -7.96 1.53
CA HIS A 249 -17.71 -8.64 2.51
C HIS A 249 -17.40 -8.22 3.95
N ARG A 250 -18.45 -8.11 4.79
CA ARG A 250 -18.39 -7.85 6.25
C ARG A 250 -18.64 -9.13 7.04
N LEU A 251 -17.86 -10.19 6.75
CA LEU A 251 -18.03 -11.48 7.40
C LEU A 251 -17.38 -11.46 8.79
N LYS A 252 -18.06 -12.05 9.79
CA LYS A 252 -17.54 -12.19 11.17
C LYS A 252 -16.11 -12.77 11.22
N PRO A 253 -15.73 -13.81 10.46
CA PRO A 253 -14.36 -14.32 10.47
C PRO A 253 -13.27 -13.28 10.16
N LEU A 254 -13.59 -12.22 9.40
CA LEU A 254 -12.62 -11.17 9.09
C LEU A 254 -12.19 -10.38 10.31
N THR A 255 -13.07 -10.24 11.32
CA THR A 255 -12.71 -9.55 12.57
C THR A 255 -11.75 -10.37 13.43
N GLU A 256 -11.72 -11.69 13.23
CA GLU A 256 -10.87 -12.63 13.97
C GLU A 256 -9.56 -12.91 13.23
N LEU A 257 -9.62 -13.06 11.90
CA LEU A 257 -8.50 -13.47 11.06
C LEU A 257 -7.75 -12.32 10.39
N GLY A 258 -8.41 -11.19 10.19
CA GLY A 258 -8.02 -10.16 9.22
C GLY A 258 -8.16 -10.64 7.77
N CYS A 259 -7.92 -9.74 6.82
CA CYS A 259 -7.66 -10.08 5.42
C CYS A 259 -6.53 -9.21 4.86
N GLY A 260 -6.01 -9.57 3.69
CA GLY A 260 -5.00 -8.76 2.98
C GLY A 260 -3.69 -8.60 3.75
N GLN A 261 -3.32 -9.55 4.61
CA GLN A 261 -2.03 -9.53 5.30
C GLN A 261 -0.90 -9.74 4.30
N ALA A 262 -0.02 -8.76 4.12
CA ALA A 262 0.90 -8.76 2.99
C ALA A 262 2.27 -8.14 3.28
N ILE A 263 3.26 -8.62 2.54
CA ILE A 263 4.58 -8.00 2.38
C ILE A 263 4.73 -7.63 0.90
N VAL A 264 4.92 -6.35 0.63
CA VAL A 264 5.18 -5.81 -0.72
C VAL A 264 6.57 -5.17 -0.72
N ALA A 265 7.56 -5.87 -1.26
CA ALA A 265 8.95 -5.47 -1.10
C ALA A 265 9.83 -5.63 -2.34
N ASP A 266 10.86 -4.79 -2.44
CA ASP A 266 11.93 -4.91 -3.45
C ASP A 266 11.43 -4.92 -4.90
N ASN A 267 10.25 -4.32 -5.16
CA ASN A 267 9.70 -4.24 -6.51
C ASN A 267 10.15 -2.95 -7.23
N VAL A 268 10.14 -3.00 -8.55
CA VAL A 268 10.32 -1.84 -9.43
C VAL A 268 9.02 -1.55 -10.15
N PHE A 269 8.49 -0.34 -9.96
CA PHE A 269 7.34 0.20 -10.68
C PHE A 269 7.81 1.28 -11.65
N GLU A 270 7.70 1.02 -12.94
CA GLU A 270 8.08 1.98 -13.98
C GLU A 270 6.84 2.68 -14.55
N GLY A 271 6.82 3.99 -14.42
CA GLY A 271 5.78 4.83 -15.00
C GLY A 271 5.96 5.01 -16.51
N CYS A 272 4.86 4.95 -17.25
CA CYS A 272 4.82 5.12 -18.71
C CYS A 272 3.52 5.83 -19.15
N ASP A 273 3.34 6.06 -20.46
CA ASP A 273 2.12 6.69 -21.02
C ASP A 273 0.83 5.86 -20.82
N GLY A 274 0.95 4.62 -20.36
CA GLY A 274 -0.17 3.69 -20.14
C GLY A 274 -0.72 3.66 -18.71
N LEU A 275 -1.04 2.47 -18.21
CA LEU A 275 -1.53 2.28 -16.84
C LEU A 275 -0.40 2.38 -15.82
N ASN A 276 -0.66 3.09 -14.71
CA ASN A 276 0.29 3.41 -13.66
C ASN A 276 -0.30 3.11 -12.28
N GLY A 277 -0.78 1.88 -12.06
CA GLY A 277 -1.29 1.45 -10.77
C GLY A 277 -0.16 1.04 -9.84
N GLY A 278 -0.01 1.75 -8.71
CA GLY A 278 1.07 1.54 -7.76
C GLY A 278 0.74 0.42 -6.78
N ILE A 279 0.91 0.69 -5.50
CA ILE A 279 0.49 -0.21 -4.41
C ILE A 279 -0.76 0.37 -3.75
N ALA A 280 -1.81 -0.44 -3.64
CA ALA A 280 -3.07 -0.06 -3.02
C ALA A 280 -3.45 -1.05 -1.92
N VAL A 281 -3.61 -0.55 -0.69
CA VAL A 281 -4.10 -1.31 0.47
C VAL A 281 -5.53 -0.87 0.73
N ASN A 282 -6.50 -1.71 0.36
CA ASN A 282 -7.91 -1.34 0.30
C ASN A 282 -8.81 -2.39 0.95
N HIS A 283 -10.04 -1.99 1.31
CA HIS A 283 -11.15 -2.89 1.64
C HIS A 283 -10.81 -4.00 2.65
N GLY A 284 -10.46 -3.59 3.86
CA GLY A 284 -10.34 -4.46 5.03
C GLY A 284 -8.94 -5.02 5.26
N SER A 285 -7.98 -4.65 4.42
CA SER A 285 -6.59 -5.10 4.58
C SER A 285 -6.00 -4.68 5.91
N THR A 286 -5.34 -5.62 6.58
CA THR A 286 -4.67 -5.38 7.86
C THR A 286 -3.27 -5.98 7.88
N GLN A 287 -2.36 -5.39 8.65
CA GLN A 287 -1.00 -5.91 8.87
C GLN A 287 -0.21 -6.00 7.55
N VAL A 288 -0.02 -4.84 6.91
CA VAL A 288 0.66 -4.73 5.62
C VAL A 288 2.00 -4.01 5.77
N ALA A 289 3.06 -4.61 5.26
CA ALA A 289 4.38 -3.99 5.15
C ALA A 289 4.70 -3.68 3.68
N ILE A 290 5.03 -2.43 3.39
CA ILE A 290 5.44 -1.94 2.07
C ILE A 290 6.84 -1.36 2.19
N SER A 291 7.84 -2.08 1.68
CA SER A 291 9.24 -1.73 1.95
C SER A 291 10.18 -1.81 0.74
N ASN A 292 11.13 -0.88 0.64
CA ASN A 292 12.24 -0.94 -0.31
C ASN A 292 11.81 -1.05 -1.79
N ASN A 293 10.65 -0.49 -2.15
CA ASN A 293 10.22 -0.44 -3.54
C ASN A 293 10.78 0.80 -4.25
N LEU A 294 11.05 0.65 -5.54
CA LEU A 294 11.51 1.71 -6.42
C LEU A 294 10.38 2.10 -7.39
N PHE A 295 9.96 3.36 -7.36
CA PHE A 295 9.07 3.94 -8.35
C PHE A 295 9.86 4.89 -9.24
N VAL A 296 9.81 4.66 -10.55
CA VAL A 296 10.58 5.42 -11.55
C VAL A 296 9.62 6.14 -12.48
N ASN A 297 9.80 7.45 -12.67
CA ASN A 297 8.98 8.28 -13.58
C ASN A 297 7.48 8.15 -13.34
N TYR A 298 7.07 8.04 -12.08
CA TYR A 298 5.76 7.51 -11.76
C TYR A 298 4.65 8.55 -11.95
N ARG A 299 3.63 8.18 -12.74
CA ARG A 299 2.53 9.08 -13.16
C ARG A 299 1.20 8.82 -12.46
N GLY A 300 1.13 7.79 -11.62
CA GLY A 300 0.01 7.53 -10.72
C GLY A 300 0.34 7.90 -9.27
N THR A 301 -0.60 7.67 -8.37
CA THR A 301 -0.28 7.64 -6.93
C THR A 301 0.55 6.39 -6.65
N ALA A 302 1.74 6.53 -6.08
CA ALA A 302 2.67 5.42 -5.91
C ALA A 302 2.19 4.44 -4.82
N ILE A 303 1.81 4.95 -3.65
CA ILE A 303 1.32 4.13 -2.54
C ILE A 303 0.04 4.74 -1.96
N THR A 304 -1.01 3.93 -1.84
CA THR A 304 -2.25 4.30 -1.16
C THR A 304 -2.56 3.31 -0.04
N VAL A 305 -2.66 3.81 1.20
CA VAL A 305 -3.18 3.07 2.34
C VAL A 305 -4.55 3.63 2.69
N SER A 306 -5.59 2.94 2.22
CA SER A 306 -6.94 3.47 2.10
C SER A 306 -7.88 2.96 3.20
N SER A 307 -8.58 3.91 3.83
CA SER A 307 -9.79 3.68 4.62
C SER A 307 -11.08 3.60 3.79
N TYR A 308 -10.99 3.64 2.45
CA TYR A 308 -12.19 3.58 1.62
C TYR A 308 -12.97 2.30 1.87
N THR A 309 -14.30 2.44 1.97
CA THR A 309 -15.21 1.33 2.19
C THR A 309 -16.45 1.45 1.32
N THR A 310 -16.96 0.32 0.87
CA THR A 310 -18.38 0.16 0.54
C THR A 310 -19.16 -0.25 1.79
N ARG A 311 -20.50 -0.27 1.72
CA ARG A 311 -21.37 -0.85 2.77
C ARG A 311 -21.06 -2.32 3.08
N ARG A 312 -20.33 -3.01 2.22
CA ARG A 312 -19.97 -4.42 2.38
C ARG A 312 -18.50 -4.63 2.72
N SER A 313 -17.68 -3.59 2.91
CA SER A 313 -16.27 -3.77 3.27
C SER A 313 -15.92 -3.02 4.55
N TYR A 314 -14.81 -3.39 5.18
CA TYR A 314 -14.22 -2.66 6.30
C TYR A 314 -13.07 -1.75 5.85
N PRO A 315 -12.68 -0.72 6.62
CA PRO A 315 -11.51 0.11 6.27
C PRO A 315 -10.22 -0.66 6.49
N SER A 316 -9.17 -0.36 5.73
CA SER A 316 -7.85 -0.92 5.99
C SER A 316 -7.21 -0.26 7.24
N GLN A 317 -6.31 -0.97 7.92
CA GLN A 317 -5.60 -0.49 9.10
C GLN A 317 -4.27 -1.24 9.32
N HIS A 318 -3.42 -0.78 10.24
CA HIS A 318 -2.16 -1.45 10.61
C HIS A 318 -1.21 -1.65 9.41
N ALA A 319 -0.65 -0.56 8.91
CA ALA A 319 0.28 -0.60 7.79
C ALA A 319 1.60 0.11 8.09
N VAL A 320 2.70 -0.39 7.51
CA VAL A 320 4.01 0.25 7.54
C VAL A 320 4.48 0.50 6.10
N VAL A 321 4.84 1.74 5.80
CA VAL A 321 5.40 2.17 4.51
C VAL A 321 6.81 2.70 4.76
N SER A 322 7.84 1.94 4.39
CA SER A 322 9.21 2.28 4.76
C SER A 322 10.28 2.06 3.70
N GLY A 323 11.31 2.91 3.65
CA GLY A 323 12.49 2.67 2.81
C GLY A 323 12.25 2.75 1.29
N ASN A 324 11.12 3.32 0.84
CA ASN A 324 10.80 3.39 -0.59
C ASN A 324 11.44 4.60 -1.26
N ILE A 325 11.84 4.45 -2.53
CA ILE A 325 12.32 5.56 -3.38
C ILE A 325 11.25 5.85 -4.41
N ILE A 326 10.70 7.06 -4.37
CA ILE A 326 9.54 7.45 -5.17
C ILE A 326 9.91 8.66 -6.04
N ASP A 327 10.29 8.37 -7.29
CA ASP A 327 10.44 9.37 -8.33
C ASP A 327 9.10 9.60 -9.04
N LEU A 328 8.48 10.74 -8.76
CA LEU A 328 7.22 11.17 -9.37
C LEU A 328 7.44 11.99 -10.64
N THR A 329 8.62 12.01 -11.25
CA THR A 329 8.87 12.82 -12.46
C THR A 329 7.94 12.40 -13.62
N CYS A 330 7.16 13.35 -14.16
CA CYS A 330 6.37 13.11 -15.35
C CYS A 330 7.25 13.24 -16.60
N VAL A 331 7.65 12.13 -17.21
CA VAL A 331 8.37 12.11 -18.48
C VAL A 331 7.33 12.02 -19.62
N GLY A 332 7.19 13.09 -20.40
CA GLY A 332 6.23 13.16 -21.50
C GLY A 332 4.78 13.44 -21.08
N GLY A 333 4.00 14.04 -21.99
CA GLY A 333 2.60 14.41 -21.77
C GLY A 333 2.37 15.48 -20.69
N GLN A 334 1.10 15.73 -20.36
CA GLN A 334 0.72 16.66 -19.30
C GLN A 334 0.78 15.97 -17.93
N SER A 335 1.33 16.67 -16.94
CA SER A 335 1.30 16.21 -15.55
C SER A 335 -0.13 16.21 -14.98
N ARG A 336 -0.40 15.25 -14.08
CA ARG A 336 -1.69 15.08 -13.39
C ARG A 336 -1.48 15.01 -11.88
N ALA A 337 -2.49 15.46 -11.13
CA ALA A 337 -2.46 15.38 -9.68
C ALA A 337 -2.27 13.93 -9.20
N ARG A 338 -1.27 13.72 -8.35
CA ARG A 338 -0.90 12.42 -7.77
C ARG A 338 -0.17 12.61 -6.46
N SER A 339 -0.11 11.57 -5.64
CA SER A 339 0.64 11.56 -4.39
C SER A 339 1.76 10.51 -4.43
N GLY A 340 2.87 10.77 -3.75
CA GLY A 340 3.83 9.70 -3.45
C GLY A 340 3.19 8.69 -2.50
N ILE A 341 2.77 9.16 -1.33
CA ILE A 341 2.13 8.34 -0.31
C ILE A 341 0.83 9.01 0.13
N LEU A 342 -0.29 8.32 -0.06
CA LEU A 342 -1.62 8.72 0.42
C LEU A 342 -2.06 7.81 1.57
N VAL A 343 -2.32 8.40 2.74
CA VAL A 343 -2.79 7.72 3.94
C VAL A 343 -4.15 8.26 4.35
N THR A 344 -5.17 7.42 4.26
CA THR A 344 -6.50 7.71 4.82
C THR A 344 -6.90 6.68 5.89
N ALA A 345 -6.20 5.54 5.97
CA ALA A 345 -6.32 4.49 6.98
C ALA A 345 -5.67 4.86 8.32
N SER A 346 -6.14 4.19 9.38
CA SER A 346 -5.62 4.32 10.76
C SER A 346 -4.47 3.35 11.04
N ASP A 347 -3.71 3.63 12.10
CA ASP A 347 -2.58 2.82 12.57
C ASP A 347 -1.51 2.62 11.48
N VAL A 348 -1.10 3.73 10.87
CA VAL A 348 -0.14 3.73 9.76
C VAL A 348 1.15 4.41 10.16
N THR A 349 2.27 3.74 9.91
CA THR A 349 3.61 4.34 10.01
C THR A 349 4.20 4.55 8.61
N VAL A 350 4.70 5.75 8.36
CA VAL A 350 5.40 6.14 7.12
C VAL A 350 6.80 6.60 7.49
N SER A 351 7.83 5.81 7.18
CA SER A 351 9.21 6.14 7.58
C SER A 351 10.27 5.97 6.52
N ASP A 352 11.37 6.72 6.60
CA ASP A 352 12.58 6.44 5.80
C ASP A 352 12.36 6.44 4.27
N ASN A 353 11.33 7.14 3.78
CA ASN A 353 11.03 7.20 2.34
C ASN A 353 11.68 8.44 1.70
N GLN A 354 12.06 8.31 0.42
CA GLN A 354 12.46 9.43 -0.42
C GLN A 354 11.37 9.70 -1.45
N VAL A 355 10.82 10.91 -1.48
CA VAL A 355 9.76 11.30 -2.43
C VAL A 355 10.15 12.58 -3.14
N TYR A 356 10.23 12.52 -4.48
CA TYR A 356 10.70 13.67 -5.25
C TYR A 356 10.19 13.74 -6.68
N VAL A 357 10.36 14.91 -7.29
CA VAL A 357 10.35 15.12 -8.74
C VAL A 357 11.74 15.60 -9.15
N ARG A 358 12.22 15.21 -10.32
CA ARG A 358 13.47 15.69 -10.92
C ARG A 358 13.19 16.92 -11.80
N GLY A 359 14.15 17.84 -11.85
CA GLY A 359 14.02 19.06 -12.67
C GLY A 359 13.12 20.10 -12.02
N ASP A 360 12.21 20.68 -12.80
CA ASP A 360 11.31 21.74 -12.30
C ASP A 360 10.23 21.18 -11.35
N ILE A 361 9.80 22.02 -10.41
CA ILE A 361 8.72 21.69 -9.48
C ILE A 361 7.44 21.40 -10.26
N ASP A 362 6.80 20.27 -9.95
CA ASP A 362 5.46 19.93 -10.44
C ASP A 362 4.38 20.41 -9.44
N PRO A 363 3.61 21.48 -9.76
CA PRO A 363 2.66 22.10 -8.83
C PRO A 363 1.48 21.18 -8.46
N THR A 364 1.25 20.12 -9.23
CA THR A 364 0.12 19.20 -9.04
C THR A 364 0.45 18.01 -8.14
N VAL A 365 1.72 17.81 -7.81
CA VAL A 365 2.20 16.64 -7.08
C VAL A 365 2.30 16.90 -5.58
N THR A 366 1.93 15.91 -4.80
CA THR A 366 2.04 15.89 -3.35
C THR A 366 2.99 14.77 -2.90
N GLY A 367 3.89 15.06 -1.96
CA GLY A 367 4.79 14.05 -1.41
C GLY A 367 4.06 13.06 -0.52
N ILE A 368 3.65 13.53 0.66
CA ILE A 368 2.91 12.76 1.66
C ILE A 368 1.58 13.45 1.94
N HIS A 369 0.48 12.70 1.79
CA HIS A 369 -0.88 13.18 2.00
C HIS A 369 -1.57 12.34 3.07
N ILE A 370 -1.92 12.97 4.19
CA ILE A 370 -2.69 12.36 5.27
C ILE A 370 -4.10 12.95 5.25
N ARG A 371 -5.12 12.12 5.41
CA ARG A 371 -6.50 12.59 5.47
C ARG A 371 -7.22 11.99 6.65
N GLU A 372 -8.05 12.81 7.30
CA GLU A 372 -9.05 12.31 8.23
C GLU A 372 -10.00 11.31 7.51
N PRO A 373 -10.62 10.37 8.24
CA PRO A 373 -10.57 10.20 9.70
C PRO A 373 -9.42 9.34 10.21
N ALA A 374 -8.30 9.18 9.48
CA ALA A 374 -7.16 8.40 9.98
C ALA A 374 -6.76 8.80 11.42
N VAL A 375 -6.53 7.81 12.28
CA VAL A 375 -5.95 8.00 13.62
C VAL A 375 -4.68 7.17 13.80
N ASN A 376 -3.86 7.52 14.80
CA ASN A 376 -2.61 6.82 15.11
C ASN A 376 -1.65 6.76 13.90
N VAL A 377 -1.42 7.91 13.27
CA VAL A 377 -0.54 8.04 12.10
C VAL A 377 0.81 8.58 12.54
N VAL A 378 1.89 7.86 12.22
CA VAL A 378 3.27 8.29 12.48
C VAL A 378 3.99 8.50 11.16
N VAL A 379 4.61 9.67 10.97
CA VAL A 379 5.39 10.01 9.78
C VAL A 379 6.76 10.51 10.20
N HIS A 380 7.84 9.77 9.91
CA HIS A 380 9.17 10.18 10.35
C HIS A 380 10.33 9.81 9.44
N ASP A 381 11.44 10.55 9.54
CA ASP A 381 12.69 10.25 8.82
C ASP A 381 12.52 10.20 7.28
N ASN A 382 11.51 10.88 6.73
CA ASN A 382 11.30 10.97 5.29
C ASN A 382 12.06 12.17 4.69
N LEU A 383 12.57 11.99 3.47
CA LEU A 383 13.08 13.07 2.62
C LEU A 383 12.05 13.37 1.53
N VAL A 384 11.44 14.56 1.59
CA VAL A 384 10.47 15.03 0.60
C VAL A 384 11.00 16.27 -0.09
N ARG A 385 11.14 16.23 -1.42
CA ARG A 385 11.75 17.36 -2.14
C ARG A 385 11.19 17.67 -3.52
N ASN A 386 11.22 18.95 -3.87
CA ASN A 386 10.97 19.43 -5.23
C ASN A 386 9.53 19.21 -5.74
N LEU A 387 8.52 19.38 -4.88
CA LEU A 387 7.12 19.08 -5.18
C LEU A 387 6.21 20.31 -5.07
N GLY A 388 5.04 20.25 -5.71
CA GLY A 388 3.98 21.25 -5.53
C GLY A 388 3.50 21.32 -4.07
N HIS A 389 3.42 20.18 -3.39
CA HIS A 389 3.23 20.07 -1.95
C HIS A 389 4.18 19.03 -1.34
N GLY A 390 4.82 19.37 -0.22
CA GLY A 390 5.65 18.42 0.53
C GLY A 390 4.80 17.45 1.36
N LEU A 391 4.34 17.92 2.52
CA LEU A 391 3.44 17.20 3.42
C LEU A 391 2.11 17.95 3.56
N VAL A 392 0.99 17.25 3.43
CA VAL A 392 -0.34 17.84 3.61
C VAL A 392 -1.24 16.96 4.48
N THR A 393 -1.98 17.59 5.39
CA THR A 393 -3.13 16.99 6.05
C THR A 393 -4.42 17.60 5.51
N ARG A 394 -5.49 16.81 5.39
CA ARG A 394 -6.79 17.28 4.90
C ARG A 394 -7.96 16.73 5.73
N PRO A 395 -9.07 17.47 5.81
CA PRO A 395 -10.24 16.98 6.50
C PRO A 395 -11.03 15.96 5.67
N CYS A 396 -11.83 15.16 6.36
CA CYS A 396 -12.82 14.30 5.73
C CYS A 396 -14.14 15.03 5.58
N ARG A 397 -14.82 14.83 4.46
CA ARG A 397 -16.16 15.38 4.21
C ARG A 397 -17.09 14.26 3.79
N SER A 398 -18.31 14.30 4.29
CA SER A 398 -19.40 13.42 3.90
C SER A 398 -20.73 14.20 3.89
N SER A 399 -21.80 13.51 3.56
CA SER A 399 -23.16 14.04 3.54
C SER A 399 -24.13 12.99 4.02
N VAL A 400 -25.27 13.41 4.56
CA VAL A 400 -26.35 12.50 4.94
C VAL A 400 -27.04 11.98 3.69
N THR A 401 -27.14 10.66 3.55
CA THR A 401 -27.83 10.02 2.41
C THR A 401 -29.20 9.48 2.78
N GLU A 402 -29.44 9.18 4.05
CA GLU A 402 -30.71 8.66 4.56
C GLU A 402 -30.87 9.01 6.04
N VAL A 403 -32.10 9.22 6.49
CA VAL A 403 -32.46 9.47 7.90
C VAL A 403 -33.58 8.51 8.30
N ALA A 404 -33.40 7.77 9.39
CA ALA A 404 -34.39 6.86 9.95
C ALA A 404 -35.31 7.58 10.96
N GLU A 405 -36.45 6.96 11.27
CA GLU A 405 -37.46 7.50 12.21
C GLU A 405 -36.89 7.74 13.62
N ASP A 406 -35.94 6.93 14.05
CA ASP A 406 -35.29 7.03 15.37
C ASP A 406 -34.19 8.12 15.43
N GLY A 407 -34.02 8.88 14.33
CA GLY A 407 -33.03 9.95 14.19
C GLY A 407 -31.62 9.48 13.83
N SER A 408 -31.40 8.18 13.62
CA SER A 408 -30.14 7.67 13.07
C SER A 408 -30.05 7.96 11.57
N PHE A 409 -28.83 7.98 11.01
CA PHE A 409 -28.63 8.36 9.62
C PHE A 409 -27.50 7.58 8.93
N LEU A 410 -27.57 7.51 7.60
CA LEU A 410 -26.50 7.00 6.74
C LEU A 410 -25.68 8.15 6.16
N GLU A 411 -24.39 7.89 6.02
CA GLU A 411 -23.41 8.84 5.51
C GLU A 411 -23.04 8.51 4.04
N GLY A 412 -22.45 9.43 3.27
CA GLY A 412 -22.13 9.18 1.86
C GLY A 412 -20.71 8.67 1.49
N GLN A 413 -19.68 8.99 2.28
CA GLN A 413 -18.25 8.90 1.92
C GLN A 413 -17.26 8.61 3.09
N LEU A 414 -17.74 8.38 4.30
CA LEU A 414 -16.95 8.06 5.48
C LEU A 414 -16.59 6.57 5.48
N PRO A 415 -15.40 6.24 6.00
CA PRO A 415 -15.04 4.87 6.32
C PRO A 415 -16.04 4.21 7.29
N LEU A 416 -16.46 2.99 6.99
CA LEU A 416 -17.44 2.25 7.79
C LEU A 416 -16.74 1.27 8.72
N GLU A 417 -16.52 1.74 9.93
CA GLU A 417 -15.63 1.15 10.93
C GLU A 417 -15.88 -0.34 11.25
N TRP A 418 -14.83 -1.02 11.70
CA TRP A 418 -14.91 -2.39 12.20
C TRP A 418 -15.78 -2.48 13.47
N PRO A 419 -16.45 -3.61 13.75
CA PRO A 419 -17.20 -3.81 14.99
C PRO A 419 -16.32 -3.72 16.24
N VAL A 420 -15.06 -4.14 16.10
CA VAL A 420 -14.02 -4.13 17.15
C VAL A 420 -13.23 -2.81 17.21
N GLY A 421 -13.50 -1.88 16.30
CA GLY A 421 -12.80 -0.58 16.21
C GLY A 421 -13.40 0.49 17.12
N HIS A 422 -13.00 1.74 16.90
CA HIS A 422 -13.45 2.89 17.71
C HIS A 422 -14.92 3.27 17.50
N ARG A 423 -15.54 2.84 16.39
CA ARG A 423 -16.97 3.08 16.05
C ARG A 423 -17.42 4.53 16.24
N TYR A 424 -16.52 5.46 15.93
CA TYR A 424 -16.74 6.91 16.02
C TYR A 424 -17.31 7.44 17.36
N ARG A 425 -17.30 6.66 18.45
CA ARG A 425 -17.93 7.08 19.70
C ARG A 425 -17.19 8.26 20.31
N GLY A 426 -17.91 9.35 20.60
CA GLY A 426 -17.34 10.59 21.13
C GLY A 426 -16.59 11.44 20.12
N TRP A 427 -16.61 11.07 18.83
CA TRP A 427 -16.03 11.89 17.77
C TRP A 427 -16.86 13.13 17.53
N ASN A 428 -16.19 14.21 17.12
CA ASN A 428 -16.85 15.45 16.78
C ASN A 428 -17.32 15.39 15.33
N LEU A 429 -18.54 15.85 15.10
CA LEU A 429 -19.11 16.12 13.79
C LEU A 429 -19.39 17.62 13.69
N VAL A 430 -18.93 18.25 12.62
CA VAL A 430 -19.28 19.62 12.29
C VAL A 430 -20.08 19.69 11.00
N TRP A 431 -21.22 20.37 11.06
CA TRP A 431 -22.08 20.60 9.92
C TRP A 431 -21.52 21.72 9.02
N LEU A 432 -21.38 21.41 7.74
CA LEU A 432 -20.87 22.32 6.71
C LEU A 432 -21.98 23.00 5.89
N GLY A 433 -23.23 22.59 6.09
CA GLY A 433 -24.39 23.13 5.38
C GLY A 433 -25.70 22.81 6.11
N GLY A 434 -26.81 23.24 5.51
CA GLY A 434 -28.15 23.01 6.06
C GLY A 434 -28.48 23.83 7.31
N ALA A 435 -29.57 23.48 7.98
CA ALA A 435 -30.08 24.20 9.16
C ALA A 435 -29.14 24.13 10.40
N ASN A 436 -28.13 23.26 10.35
CA ASN A 436 -27.16 23.07 11.43
C ASN A 436 -25.78 23.64 11.10
N MET A 437 -25.61 24.37 10.00
CA MET A 437 -24.31 24.92 9.58
C MET A 437 -23.51 25.53 10.75
N ASN A 438 -22.23 25.16 10.84
CA ASN A 438 -21.27 25.54 11.89
C ASN A 438 -21.54 24.98 13.29
N LYS A 439 -22.61 24.19 13.52
CA LYS A 439 -22.79 23.49 14.79
C LYS A 439 -21.84 22.29 14.87
N VAL A 440 -21.27 22.09 16.06
CA VAL A 440 -20.45 20.92 16.40
C VAL A 440 -21.26 20.02 17.33
N CYS A 441 -21.23 18.71 17.07
CA CYS A 441 -21.97 17.70 17.79
C CYS A 441 -21.05 16.51 18.10
N ALA A 442 -21.43 15.68 19.07
CA ALA A 442 -20.74 14.43 19.32
C ALA A 442 -21.50 13.26 18.69
N ILE A 443 -20.78 12.30 18.12
CA ILE A 443 -21.34 11.02 17.69
C ILE A 443 -21.50 10.15 18.94
N ALA A 444 -22.74 9.75 19.24
CA ALA A 444 -23.03 8.83 20.33
C ALA A 444 -22.69 7.39 19.95
N GLU A 445 -23.01 7.02 18.71
CA GLU A 445 -22.91 5.65 18.24
C GLU A 445 -22.73 5.57 16.73
N PHE A 446 -21.94 4.58 16.30
CA PHE A 446 -21.98 4.00 14.97
C PHE A 446 -22.25 2.50 15.13
N ASP A 447 -23.33 2.03 14.49
CA ASP A 447 -23.67 0.62 14.42
C ASP A 447 -22.99 0.00 13.19
N ALA A 448 -22.10 -0.96 13.42
CA ALA A 448 -21.31 -1.59 12.37
C ALA A 448 -22.09 -2.58 11.50
N ASP A 449 -23.26 -3.04 11.96
CA ASP A 449 -24.12 -3.97 11.22
C ASP A 449 -25.06 -3.21 10.29
N THR A 450 -25.70 -2.14 10.79
CA THR A 450 -26.59 -1.30 9.98
C THR A 450 -25.86 -0.17 9.25
N CYS A 451 -24.59 0.09 9.59
CA CYS A 451 -23.77 1.21 9.12
C CYS A 451 -24.36 2.59 9.42
N ARG A 452 -25.19 2.71 10.46
CA ARG A 452 -25.88 3.96 10.84
C ARG A 452 -25.15 4.69 11.95
N PHE A 453 -25.24 6.01 11.89
CA PHE A 453 -24.71 6.94 12.88
C PHE A 453 -25.85 7.53 13.71
N LYS A 454 -25.58 7.78 15.00
CA LYS A 454 -26.47 8.50 15.89
C LYS A 454 -25.71 9.59 16.64
N LEU A 455 -26.29 10.79 16.71
CA LEU A 455 -25.73 11.91 17.45
C LEU A 455 -26.11 11.85 18.93
N ALA A 456 -25.23 12.36 19.79
CA ALA A 456 -25.50 12.50 21.22
C ALA A 456 -26.53 13.60 21.51
N GLN A 457 -26.53 14.67 20.70
CA GLN A 457 -27.53 15.73 20.79
C GLN A 457 -28.64 15.48 19.75
N PRO A 458 -29.92 15.56 20.14
CA PRO A 458 -31.01 15.48 19.18
C PRO A 458 -30.95 16.73 18.29
N LEU A 459 -30.73 16.53 17.00
CA LEU A 459 -30.78 17.57 15.99
C LEU A 459 -31.69 17.14 14.85
N ARG A 460 -32.35 18.12 14.24
CA ARG A 460 -33.08 17.89 12.98
C ARG A 460 -32.05 17.74 11.87
N ILE A 461 -31.97 16.54 11.30
CA ILE A 461 -31.05 16.17 10.22
C ILE A 461 -31.86 15.94 8.94
N SER A 462 -31.35 16.39 7.80
CA SER A 462 -31.97 16.19 6.48
C SER A 462 -31.01 15.49 5.52
N VAL A 463 -31.56 14.75 4.55
CA VAL A 463 -30.78 14.21 3.43
C VAL A 463 -30.12 15.38 2.68
N GLY A 464 -28.84 15.22 2.34
CA GLY A 464 -28.02 16.24 1.70
C GLY A 464 -27.26 17.16 2.67
N ASP A 465 -27.55 17.14 3.97
CA ASP A 465 -26.78 17.91 4.95
C ASP A 465 -25.30 17.44 4.91
N ALA A 466 -24.41 18.36 4.58
CA ALA A 466 -22.97 18.10 4.47
C ALA A 466 -22.28 18.29 5.82
N PHE A 467 -21.29 17.44 6.11
CA PHE A 467 -20.55 17.49 7.37
C PHE A 467 -19.10 17.02 7.23
N SER A 468 -18.31 17.27 8.28
CA SER A 468 -16.99 16.70 8.48
C SER A 468 -16.89 16.09 9.87
N ILE A 469 -15.99 15.13 10.05
CA ILE A 469 -15.75 14.50 11.35
C ILE A 469 -14.28 14.64 11.74
N PHE A 470 -14.01 14.72 13.04
CA PHE A 470 -12.65 14.68 13.58
C PHE A 470 -12.62 14.05 14.97
N PRO A 471 -11.57 13.28 15.29
CA PRO A 471 -11.48 12.58 16.55
C PRO A 471 -11.18 13.52 17.72
N PRO A 472 -11.54 13.15 18.97
CA PRO A 472 -11.05 13.87 20.15
C PRO A 472 -9.52 13.75 20.31
N SER A 473 -8.95 12.66 19.81
CA SER A 473 -7.52 12.38 19.78
C SER A 473 -7.17 11.68 18.48
N ALA A 474 -6.46 12.40 17.59
CA ALA A 474 -5.99 11.87 16.32
C ALA A 474 -4.71 11.02 16.47
N ASN A 475 -3.90 11.29 17.49
CA ASN A 475 -2.58 10.68 17.72
C ASN A 475 -1.67 10.73 16.48
N TRP A 476 -1.63 11.88 15.81
CA TRP A 476 -0.73 12.07 14.68
C TRP A 476 0.62 12.56 15.17
N THR A 477 1.70 11.89 14.77
CA THR A 477 3.08 12.33 15.05
C THR A 477 3.86 12.43 13.75
N MET A 478 4.23 13.64 13.38
CA MET A 478 5.02 13.95 12.17
C MET A 478 6.35 14.51 12.63
N ARG A 479 7.43 13.72 12.56
CA ARG A 479 8.71 14.11 13.16
C ARG A 479 9.94 13.79 12.33
N SER A 480 11.04 14.53 12.53
CA SER A 480 12.34 14.16 11.94
C SER A 480 12.32 14.07 10.40
N ASN A 481 11.35 14.69 9.74
CA ASN A 481 11.29 14.73 8.28
C ASN A 481 12.11 15.91 7.76
N THR A 482 12.72 15.73 6.59
CA THR A 482 13.34 16.81 5.81
C THR A 482 12.44 17.15 4.63
N ILE A 483 11.97 18.39 4.57
CA ILE A 483 11.08 18.89 3.52
C ILE A 483 11.73 20.10 2.87
N THR A 484 12.12 19.99 1.60
CA THR A 484 12.86 21.04 0.89
C THR A 484 12.37 21.26 -0.53
N ASP A 485 12.63 22.42 -1.11
CA ASP A 485 12.38 22.71 -2.54
C ASP A 485 10.91 22.58 -2.95
N CYS A 486 9.96 22.65 -2.01
CA CYS A 486 8.54 22.53 -2.29
C CYS A 486 7.86 23.91 -2.41
N GLN A 487 6.93 24.07 -3.34
CA GLN A 487 6.12 25.30 -3.46
C GLN A 487 5.23 25.55 -2.23
N ARG A 488 4.72 24.46 -1.65
CA ARG A 488 3.99 24.44 -0.37
C ARG A 488 4.59 23.34 0.50
N PRO A 489 5.64 23.63 1.29
CA PRO A 489 6.35 22.59 2.03
C PRO A 489 5.44 21.82 2.99
N VAL A 490 4.70 22.52 3.86
CA VAL A 490 3.78 21.88 4.81
C VAL A 490 2.44 22.60 4.87
N THR A 491 1.36 21.82 4.80
CA THR A 491 -0.01 22.32 4.98
C THR A 491 -0.77 21.43 5.96
N LEU A 492 -1.01 21.94 7.17
CA LEU A 492 -1.73 21.27 8.24
C LEU A 492 -3.20 21.72 8.23
N ASP A 493 -3.97 21.23 7.26
CA ASP A 493 -5.34 21.66 6.95
C ASP A 493 -6.44 20.72 7.47
N GLY A 494 -6.09 19.53 7.97
CA GLY A 494 -7.00 18.70 8.78
C GLY A 494 -7.31 19.36 10.14
N TYR A 495 -8.45 19.02 10.76
CA TYR A 495 -8.84 19.57 12.07
C TYR A 495 -7.82 19.23 13.16
N GLY A 496 -7.20 18.06 13.08
CA GLY A 496 -6.22 17.61 14.07
C GLY A 496 -6.85 17.38 15.45
N SER A 497 -6.03 17.50 16.49
CA SER A 497 -6.44 17.28 17.89
C SER A 497 -5.35 17.77 18.83
N PRO A 498 -5.60 17.83 20.16
CA PRO A 498 -4.53 18.06 21.16
C PRO A 498 -3.38 17.04 21.13
N THR A 499 -3.56 15.91 20.44
CA THR A 499 -2.57 14.84 20.25
C THR A 499 -1.89 14.86 18.88
N SER A 500 -2.17 15.86 18.04
CA SER A 500 -1.50 16.05 16.75
C SER A 500 -0.21 16.84 16.94
N VAL A 501 0.94 16.20 16.69
CA VAL A 501 2.28 16.73 16.96
C VAL A 501 3.10 16.76 15.67
N PHE A 502 3.66 17.93 15.36
CA PHE A 502 4.60 18.17 14.28
C PHE A 502 5.93 18.64 14.90
N ARG A 503 6.95 17.77 14.96
CA ARG A 503 8.15 18.06 15.76
C ARG A 503 9.48 17.71 15.12
N ASP A 504 10.54 18.42 15.48
CA ASP A 504 11.91 18.07 15.09
C ASP A 504 12.09 17.92 13.56
N ASN A 505 11.29 18.63 12.75
CA ASN A 505 11.38 18.59 11.29
C ASN A 505 12.30 19.71 10.80
N LEU A 506 13.02 19.43 9.71
CA LEU A 506 13.77 20.42 8.94
C LEU A 506 12.95 20.84 7.72
N ILE A 507 12.54 22.10 7.68
CA ILE A 507 11.81 22.70 6.56
C ILE A 507 12.64 23.82 5.95
N THR A 508 13.05 23.65 4.70
CA THR A 508 13.86 24.65 4.00
C THR A 508 13.21 25.06 2.69
N ARG A 509 13.29 26.34 2.34
CA ARG A 509 12.84 26.78 1.01
C ARG A 509 13.66 26.14 -0.12
N GLY A 510 14.95 25.93 0.13
CA GLY A 510 15.89 25.49 -0.90
C GLY A 510 15.91 26.45 -2.08
N GLN A 511 15.73 25.92 -3.28
CA GLN A 511 15.67 26.65 -4.55
C GLN A 511 14.25 27.01 -4.98
N ALA A 512 13.22 26.58 -4.23
CA ALA A 512 11.84 26.93 -4.56
C ALA A 512 11.62 28.44 -4.52
N LYS A 513 10.88 28.97 -5.50
CA LYS A 513 10.54 30.39 -5.63
C LYS A 513 9.04 30.59 -5.40
N GLY A 514 8.66 31.77 -4.90
CA GLY A 514 7.25 32.13 -4.72
C GLY A 514 6.56 31.28 -3.64
N VAL A 515 7.34 30.80 -2.65
CA VAL A 515 6.78 30.04 -1.53
C VAL A 515 6.08 31.01 -0.60
N LYS A 516 4.74 30.94 -0.55
CA LYS A 516 3.94 31.83 0.30
C LYS A 516 4.07 31.52 1.78
N ASP A 517 4.01 30.23 2.12
CA ASP A 517 4.02 29.77 3.51
C ASP A 517 4.92 28.52 3.59
N ALA A 518 5.87 28.46 4.52
CA ALA A 518 6.62 27.23 4.77
C ALA A 518 5.74 26.19 5.47
N VAL A 519 5.04 26.62 6.52
CA VAL A 519 4.07 25.83 7.26
C VAL A 519 2.78 26.63 7.41
N ALA A 520 1.70 26.15 6.81
CA ALA A 520 0.36 26.70 7.01
C ALA A 520 -0.44 25.83 8.00
N VAL A 521 -1.01 26.43 9.04
CA VAL A 521 -1.76 25.72 10.10
C VAL A 521 -3.20 26.21 10.17
N ALA A 522 -4.16 25.32 9.91
CA ALA A 522 -5.60 25.62 9.98
C ALA A 522 -6.38 24.73 10.96
N GLY A 523 -5.71 23.74 11.57
CA GLY A 523 -6.26 22.89 12.63
C GLY A 523 -5.52 23.01 13.95
N GLU A 524 -5.80 22.09 14.86
CA GLU A 524 -5.21 22.01 16.19
C GLU A 524 -3.96 21.12 16.18
N TYR A 525 -2.79 21.74 16.37
CA TYR A 525 -1.48 21.08 16.30
C TYR A 525 -0.50 21.64 17.34
N LYS A 526 0.43 20.78 17.74
CA LYS A 526 1.64 21.16 18.50
C LYS A 526 2.83 21.17 17.55
N LEU A 527 3.50 22.32 17.40
CA LEU A 527 4.73 22.47 16.64
C LEU A 527 5.90 22.63 17.61
N ILE A 528 6.79 21.65 17.66
CA ILE A 528 7.84 21.56 18.69
C ILE A 528 9.21 21.31 18.05
N GLY A 529 10.23 22.12 18.33
CA GLY A 529 11.61 21.80 17.92
C GLY A 529 11.87 21.82 16.41
N ASN A 530 10.97 22.42 15.60
CA ASN A 530 11.16 22.44 14.14
C ASN A 530 12.14 23.54 13.72
N HIS A 531 12.91 23.30 12.66
CA HIS A 531 13.79 24.30 12.05
C HIS A 531 13.24 24.72 10.69
N LEU A 532 12.83 25.99 10.59
CA LEU A 532 12.31 26.61 9.38
C LEU A 532 13.32 27.64 8.87
N SER A 533 13.90 27.42 7.69
CA SER A 533 15.01 28.25 7.19
C SER A 533 14.85 28.71 5.74
N GLY A 534 15.21 29.98 5.48
CA GLY A 534 15.39 30.52 4.12
C GLY A 534 14.14 31.11 3.47
N PHE A 535 13.08 31.38 4.22
CA PHE A 535 11.82 31.98 3.76
C PHE A 535 11.89 33.52 3.78
N GLY A 536 12.92 34.06 3.11
CA GLY A 536 13.25 35.49 3.12
C GLY A 536 12.57 36.35 2.04
N GLU A 537 11.71 35.76 1.19
CA GLU A 537 10.96 36.52 0.19
C GLU A 537 9.93 37.44 0.90
N PRO A 538 9.69 38.68 0.42
CA PRO A 538 8.88 39.66 1.16
C PRO A 538 7.47 39.18 1.56
N ASP A 539 6.84 38.40 0.69
CA ASP A 539 5.50 37.86 0.87
C ASP A 539 5.49 36.43 1.46
N SER A 540 6.65 35.94 1.89
CA SER A 540 6.81 34.58 2.43
C SER A 540 6.75 34.57 3.96
N ALA A 541 5.87 33.73 4.48
CA ALA A 541 5.77 33.43 5.90
C ALA A 541 6.43 32.08 6.22
N ALA A 542 7.20 32.01 7.31
CA ALA A 542 7.66 30.72 7.80
C ALA A 542 6.51 29.95 8.45
N LEU A 543 5.74 30.59 9.33
CA LEU A 543 4.54 30.02 9.94
C LEU A 543 3.32 30.89 9.64
N ALA A 544 2.35 30.35 8.90
CA ALA A 544 1.07 31.00 8.63
C ALA A 544 -0.06 30.38 9.46
N LEU A 545 -0.74 31.21 10.24
CA LEU A 545 -1.82 30.80 11.13
C LEU A 545 -3.17 31.18 10.55
N HIS A 546 -4.04 30.18 10.39
CA HIS A 546 -5.39 30.37 9.87
C HIS A 546 -6.42 30.20 11.00
N PRO A 547 -7.55 30.95 10.95
CA PRO A 547 -8.65 30.73 11.88
C PRO A 547 -9.21 29.32 11.73
N CYS A 548 -9.74 28.76 12.83
CA CYS A 548 -10.37 27.45 12.74
C CYS A 548 -11.59 27.49 11.84
N ARG A 549 -11.74 26.48 10.99
CA ARG A 549 -12.89 26.31 10.09
C ARG A 549 -14.24 26.27 10.80
N VAL A 550 -14.27 25.86 12.06
CA VAL A 550 -15.52 25.78 12.86
C VAL A 550 -15.71 26.98 13.79
N GLY A 551 -14.88 28.03 13.64
CA GLY A 551 -14.97 29.24 14.45
C GLY A 551 -14.51 29.09 15.91
N ARG A 552 -13.92 27.94 16.28
CA ARG A 552 -13.36 27.72 17.63
C ARG A 552 -11.96 28.30 17.76
N ALA A 553 -11.60 28.73 18.97
CA ALA A 553 -10.21 29.02 19.31
C ALA A 553 -9.38 27.73 19.28
N LEU A 554 -8.27 27.75 18.55
CA LEU A 554 -7.32 26.63 18.48
C LEU A 554 -6.35 26.71 19.66
N ARG A 555 -6.18 25.61 20.41
CA ARG A 555 -5.21 25.52 21.51
C ARG A 555 -3.85 25.08 20.98
N ASN A 556 -3.36 25.79 19.97
CA ASN A 556 -2.08 25.46 19.36
C ASN A 556 -0.92 25.71 20.32
N VAL A 557 0.14 24.91 20.15
CA VAL A 557 1.34 24.96 20.97
C VAL A 557 2.55 25.15 20.04
N TYR A 558 3.37 26.15 20.29
CA TYR A 558 4.57 26.46 19.52
C TYR A 558 5.77 26.54 20.46
N LEU A 559 6.58 25.47 20.52
CA LEU A 559 7.69 25.37 21.49
C LEU A 559 9.01 25.14 20.78
N ASP A 560 10.06 25.84 21.20
CA ASP A 560 11.45 25.54 20.85
C ASP A 560 11.73 25.47 19.33
N ASN A 561 10.92 26.15 18.50
CA ASN A 561 11.12 26.18 17.06
C ASN A 561 12.17 27.23 16.68
N ILE A 562 12.98 26.94 15.66
CA ILE A 562 13.99 27.85 15.11
C ILE A 562 13.47 28.42 13.78
N PHE A 563 13.33 29.74 13.72
CA PHE A 563 13.04 30.49 12.51
C PHE A 563 14.30 31.22 12.09
N GLU A 564 14.83 30.90 10.92
CA GLU A 564 16.13 31.41 10.46
C GLU A 564 16.03 32.02 9.06
N ARG A 565 16.48 33.27 8.90
CA ARG A 565 16.46 33.99 7.61
C ARG A 565 15.05 34.03 6.99
N CYS A 566 14.04 34.33 7.83
CA CYS A 566 12.64 34.42 7.43
C CYS A 566 12.18 35.87 7.44
N ALA A 567 11.58 36.35 6.34
CA ALA A 567 11.06 37.71 6.25
C ALA A 567 9.92 37.93 7.24
N GLN A 568 8.96 37.00 7.24
CA GLN A 568 7.84 36.97 8.19
C GLN A 568 7.86 35.63 8.96
N PRO A 569 8.54 35.54 10.11
CA PRO A 569 8.59 34.31 10.90
C PRO A 569 7.21 33.77 11.27
N VAL A 570 6.28 34.66 11.65
CA VAL A 570 4.90 34.32 11.95
C VAL A 570 3.98 35.30 11.25
N GLN A 571 2.97 34.78 10.54
CA GLN A 571 1.93 35.56 9.90
C GLN A 571 0.56 35.07 10.33
N GLU A 572 -0.30 35.99 10.76
CA GLU A 572 -1.66 35.70 11.17
C GLU A 572 -2.66 36.06 10.07
N ARG A 573 -3.48 35.11 9.62
CA ARG A 573 -4.57 35.37 8.66
C ARG A 573 -5.83 35.93 9.33
N ALA A 574 -5.91 35.86 10.66
CA ALA A 574 -6.87 36.56 11.49
C ALA A 574 -6.15 37.05 12.76
N LYS A 575 -6.45 38.25 13.24
CA LYS A 575 -5.74 38.84 14.39
C LYS A 575 -5.93 38.00 15.66
N GLY A 576 -4.87 37.82 16.44
CA GLY A 576 -4.92 37.24 17.79
C GLY A 576 -4.76 35.72 17.88
N LEU A 577 -4.48 35.05 16.75
CA LEU A 577 -4.19 33.61 16.70
C LEU A 577 -2.86 33.26 17.40
N TRP A 578 -1.81 34.07 17.23
CA TRP A 578 -0.53 33.92 17.90
C TRP A 578 -0.61 34.25 19.39
N ALA A 579 -1.41 35.26 19.75
CA ALA A 579 -1.66 35.64 21.13
C ALA A 579 -2.38 34.52 21.90
N ALA A 580 -3.37 33.86 21.27
CA ALA A 580 -4.14 32.77 21.88
C ALA A 580 -3.38 31.44 22.05
N ALA A 581 -2.23 31.29 21.38
CA ALA A 581 -1.44 30.05 21.42
C ALA A 581 -0.51 29.98 22.65
N THR A 582 -0.20 28.75 23.07
CA THR A 582 0.88 28.52 24.06
C THR A 582 2.22 28.57 23.34
N LYS A 583 3.11 29.46 23.75
CA LYS A 583 4.41 29.70 23.11
C LYS A 583 5.53 29.82 24.14
N ARG A 584 6.70 29.23 23.84
CA ARG A 584 7.91 29.32 24.67
C ARG A 584 9.14 28.88 23.87
N GLY A 585 10.29 29.50 24.11
CA GLY A 585 11.59 29.02 23.62
C GLY A 585 11.80 29.10 22.11
N ASN A 586 10.88 29.70 21.35
CA ASN A 586 11.05 29.89 19.90
C ASN A 586 12.15 30.92 19.62
N MET A 587 13.08 30.59 18.72
CA MET A 587 14.22 31.43 18.37
C MET A 587 14.04 32.05 16.98
N PHE A 588 14.37 33.35 16.85
CA PHE A 588 14.28 34.10 15.61
C PHE A 588 15.68 34.62 15.23
N ILE A 589 16.31 34.00 14.23
CA ILE A 589 17.68 34.27 13.81
C ILE A 589 17.67 34.97 12.46
N ALA A 590 18.19 36.21 12.41
CA ALA A 590 18.23 37.04 11.21
C ALA A 590 16.85 37.22 10.54
N CYS A 591 15.83 37.51 11.37
CA CYS A 591 14.45 37.71 10.94
C CYS A 591 14.02 39.17 11.19
N PRO A 592 13.68 39.96 10.16
CA PRO A 592 13.27 41.36 10.35
C PRO A 592 11.86 41.50 10.94
N GLY A 593 10.95 40.54 10.73
CA GLY A 593 9.54 40.61 11.13
C GLY A 593 9.20 39.89 12.45
N VAL A 594 10.04 39.99 13.49
CA VAL A 594 9.79 39.29 14.77
C VAL A 594 8.45 39.74 15.39
N PRO A 595 7.58 38.83 15.86
CA PRO A 595 6.32 39.19 16.53
C PRO A 595 6.54 40.04 17.79
N GLN A 596 5.64 41.00 18.05
CA GLN A 596 5.76 41.93 19.19
C GLN A 596 5.73 41.26 20.57
N ASP A 597 5.08 40.09 20.70
CA ASP A 597 5.00 39.28 21.92
C ASP A 597 5.97 38.08 21.89
N ALA A 598 7.06 38.15 21.12
CA ALA A 598 8.11 37.15 21.17
C ALA A 598 8.95 37.36 22.43
N ASP A 599 9.14 36.31 23.23
CA ASP A 599 10.16 36.28 24.28
C ASP A 599 11.50 36.56 23.60
N THR A 600 12.00 37.79 23.73
CA THR A 600 13.25 38.23 23.13
C THR A 600 14.39 37.66 23.96
N ALA A 601 14.73 36.39 23.72
CA ALA A 601 16.01 35.85 24.16
C ALA A 601 17.11 36.60 23.40
N SER A 602 17.89 37.41 24.12
CA SER A 602 19.03 38.12 23.56
C SER A 602 19.96 37.13 22.87
N ALA A 603 20.23 37.37 21.59
CA ALA A 603 21.17 36.59 20.80
C ALA A 603 22.57 36.65 21.43
N GLN A 604 22.94 35.63 22.20
CA GLN A 604 24.33 35.23 22.23
C GLN A 604 24.60 34.53 20.89
N PRO A 605 25.74 34.81 20.23
CA PRO A 605 26.08 34.13 18.99
C PRO A 605 26.07 32.63 19.28
N ALA A 606 25.10 31.93 18.67
CA ALA A 606 25.09 30.49 18.65
C ALA A 606 26.45 30.08 18.11
N ALA A 607 27.17 29.29 18.90
CA ALA A 607 28.38 28.64 18.47
C ALA A 607 28.14 28.08 17.07
N VAL A 608 29.01 28.45 16.14
CA VAL A 608 29.09 27.86 14.80
C VAL A 608 28.84 26.37 14.98
N PHE A 609 27.83 25.84 14.30
CA PHE A 609 27.64 24.41 14.18
C PHE A 609 28.85 23.86 13.41
N VAL A 610 29.94 23.64 14.14
CA VAL A 610 30.91 22.62 13.81
C VAL A 610 30.09 21.34 13.89
N PRO A 611 29.92 20.58 12.79
CA PRO A 611 29.21 19.31 12.84
C PRO A 611 29.73 18.59 14.07
N SER A 612 28.82 18.31 15.02
CA SER A 612 29.20 17.67 16.27
C SER A 612 30.08 16.52 15.86
N HIS A 613 31.34 16.54 16.34
CA HIS A 613 32.20 15.38 16.27
C HIS A 613 31.30 14.18 16.44
N THR A 614 31.31 13.29 15.44
CA THR A 614 30.79 11.94 15.54
C THR A 614 30.92 11.56 17.00
N SER A 615 29.80 11.52 17.73
CA SER A 615 29.84 10.91 19.06
C SER A 615 30.45 9.57 18.74
N LYS A 616 31.68 9.34 19.22
CA LYS A 616 32.36 8.07 18.97
C LYS A 616 31.32 7.04 19.33
N ALA A 617 30.81 6.30 18.34
CA ALA A 617 29.80 5.29 18.56
C ALA A 617 30.30 4.49 19.78
N ALA A 618 29.45 4.31 20.78
CA ALA A 618 29.88 3.63 21.99
C ALA A 618 30.42 2.25 21.58
N VAL A 619 31.74 2.09 21.59
CA VAL A 619 32.39 0.86 21.14
C VAL A 619 32.36 -0.11 22.31
N LEU A 620 31.50 -1.12 22.22
CA LEU A 620 31.54 -2.27 23.12
C LEU A 620 32.57 -3.26 22.57
N ASN A 621 33.69 -3.42 23.26
CA ASN A 621 34.71 -4.37 22.84
C ASN A 621 34.24 -5.80 23.15
N ALA A 622 34.04 -6.60 22.11
CA ALA A 622 33.90 -8.05 22.27
C ALA A 622 35.29 -8.67 22.46
N GLY A 623 35.49 -9.42 23.53
CA GLY A 623 36.74 -10.17 23.70
C GLY A 623 36.57 -11.65 23.38
N SER A 624 37.68 -12.31 23.02
CA SER A 624 37.66 -13.74 22.69
C SER A 624 37.29 -14.60 23.89
N VAL A 625 36.64 -15.72 23.64
CA VAL A 625 36.37 -16.77 24.64
C VAL A 625 37.08 -18.06 24.24
N ASP A 626 37.60 -18.80 25.23
CA ASP A 626 38.37 -20.03 24.99
C ASP A 626 37.46 -21.23 24.66
N ARG A 627 36.13 -21.07 24.80
CA ARG A 627 35.12 -22.08 24.50
C ARG A 627 33.86 -21.40 23.96
N PRO A 628 33.13 -22.03 23.01
CA PRO A 628 31.85 -21.52 22.54
C PRO A 628 30.87 -21.35 23.70
N VAL A 629 30.14 -20.24 23.69
CA VAL A 629 29.13 -19.93 24.72
C VAL A 629 27.80 -20.59 24.36
N SER A 630 27.12 -21.20 25.34
CA SER A 630 25.80 -21.79 25.14
C SER A 630 24.74 -20.70 24.99
N ILE A 631 23.88 -20.80 23.97
CA ILE A 631 22.72 -19.89 23.78
C ILE A 631 21.47 -20.58 24.31
N ASP A 632 21.38 -20.72 25.63
CA ASP A 632 20.26 -21.38 26.33
C ASP A 632 19.46 -20.40 27.22
N GLY A 633 19.79 -19.10 27.13
CA GLY A 633 19.19 -18.03 27.94
C GLY A 633 19.79 -17.88 29.34
N ARG A 634 20.70 -18.78 29.77
CA ARG A 634 21.48 -18.61 31.00
C ARG A 634 22.72 -17.79 30.66
N VAL A 635 22.97 -16.77 31.48
CA VAL A 635 24.10 -15.85 31.25
C VAL A 635 25.12 -15.85 32.37
N ASP A 636 24.97 -16.71 33.39
CA ASP A 636 25.86 -16.70 34.56
C ASP A 636 27.31 -17.08 34.24
N GLU A 637 27.53 -17.89 33.20
CA GLU A 637 28.85 -18.35 32.75
C GLU A 637 29.61 -17.33 31.89
N TRP A 638 29.01 -16.17 31.62
CA TRP A 638 29.63 -15.13 30.80
C TRP A 638 30.68 -14.34 31.57
N PRO A 639 31.66 -13.72 30.89
CA PRO A 639 32.80 -13.04 31.52
C PRO A 639 32.44 -11.68 32.12
N TRP A 640 31.41 -11.62 32.96
CA TRP A 640 30.91 -10.40 33.61
C TRP A 640 31.93 -9.70 34.52
N ALA A 641 33.04 -10.35 34.84
CA ALA A 641 34.14 -9.76 35.59
C ALA A 641 35.07 -8.88 34.72
N ASP A 642 35.08 -9.05 33.39
CA ASP A 642 35.90 -8.23 32.50
C ASP A 642 35.17 -6.92 32.16
N THR A 643 35.45 -5.88 32.93
CA THR A 643 34.82 -4.56 32.77
C THR A 643 35.07 -3.90 31.43
N LYS A 644 36.06 -4.36 30.63
CA LYS A 644 36.32 -3.82 29.29
C LYS A 644 35.33 -4.29 28.23
N ARG A 645 34.56 -5.35 28.55
CA ARG A 645 33.55 -5.97 27.67
C ARG A 645 32.13 -5.65 28.10
N LEU A 646 31.96 -4.78 29.09
CA LEU A 646 30.66 -4.42 29.65
C LEU A 646 30.22 -3.03 29.22
N ALA A 647 28.93 -2.89 28.92
CA ALA A 647 28.27 -1.59 28.87
C ALA A 647 27.05 -1.58 29.78
N ALA A 648 26.75 -0.40 30.34
CA ALA A 648 25.57 -0.19 31.14
C ALA A 648 24.35 0.00 30.23
N ILE A 649 23.20 -0.59 30.60
CA ILE A 649 21.94 -0.31 29.92
C ILE A 649 21.41 1.01 30.48
N GLN A 650 21.84 2.10 29.84
CA GLN A 650 21.56 3.47 30.23
C GLN A 650 20.46 4.12 29.42
N PHE A 651 19.89 3.44 28.42
CA PHE A 651 18.84 4.01 27.57
C PHE A 651 17.63 3.08 27.50
N THR A 652 16.44 3.67 27.41
CA THR A 652 15.20 2.95 27.06
C THR A 652 15.24 2.52 25.58
N PRO A 653 14.40 1.56 25.15
CA PRO A 653 14.23 1.26 23.72
C PRO A 653 13.83 2.48 22.87
N GLN A 654 13.33 3.54 23.50
CA GLN A 654 12.95 4.82 22.88
C GLN A 654 14.07 5.88 22.94
N GLY A 655 15.28 5.51 23.38
CA GLY A 655 16.48 6.37 23.40
C GLY A 655 16.53 7.36 24.55
N GLN A 656 15.68 7.24 25.57
CA GLN A 656 15.72 8.11 26.75
C GLN A 656 16.78 7.61 27.73
N GLU A 657 17.64 8.50 28.24
CA GLU A 657 18.62 8.15 29.26
C GLU A 657 17.92 7.81 30.60
N LEU A 658 18.34 6.71 31.21
CA LEU A 658 17.83 6.20 32.48
C LEU A 658 18.61 6.85 33.63
N LEU A 659 17.89 7.33 34.65
CA LEU A 659 18.49 7.94 35.86
C LEU A 659 19.48 7.00 36.59
N ALA A 660 19.33 5.69 36.41
CA ALA A 660 20.28 4.69 36.84
C ALA A 660 20.25 3.50 35.86
N PRO A 661 21.41 2.84 35.58
CA PRO A 661 21.44 1.67 34.71
C PRO A 661 20.47 0.58 35.18
N LYS A 662 19.67 0.05 34.26
CA LYS A 662 18.71 -1.04 34.54
C LYS A 662 19.28 -2.43 34.29
N GLY A 663 20.55 -2.50 33.91
CA GLY A 663 21.24 -3.73 33.59
C GLY A 663 22.61 -3.47 33.00
N ARG A 664 23.28 -4.56 32.62
CA ARG A 664 24.55 -4.55 31.91
C ARG A 664 24.44 -5.44 30.68
N MET A 665 25.16 -5.07 29.63
CA MET A 665 25.38 -5.87 28.44
C MET A 665 26.83 -6.32 28.38
N CYS A 666 27.07 -7.51 27.85
CA CYS A 666 28.40 -8.09 27.64
C CYS A 666 28.50 -8.62 26.21
N ALA A 667 29.64 -8.35 25.54
CA ALA A 667 29.94 -8.92 24.23
C ALA A 667 31.16 -9.85 24.28
N ALA A 668 31.11 -10.94 23.53
CA ALA A 668 32.18 -11.91 23.41
C ALA A 668 32.22 -12.48 21.97
N TRP A 669 33.34 -13.03 21.52
CA TRP A 669 33.42 -13.66 20.20
C TRP A 669 34.28 -14.93 20.23
N ASP A 670 34.03 -15.82 19.27
CA ASP A 670 34.91 -16.93 18.89
C ASP A 670 35.08 -16.97 17.36
N ASP A 671 35.81 -17.96 16.84
CA ASP A 671 36.12 -18.08 15.41
C ASP A 671 34.89 -18.15 14.48
N THR A 672 33.70 -18.42 15.02
CA THR A 672 32.47 -18.63 14.24
C THR A 672 31.37 -17.61 14.54
N SER A 673 31.40 -16.98 15.71
CA SER A 673 30.24 -16.25 16.23
C SER A 673 30.62 -15.03 17.07
N LEU A 674 29.77 -14.00 16.99
CA LEU A 674 29.74 -12.88 17.92
C LEU A 674 28.54 -13.06 18.85
N TYR A 675 28.79 -13.02 20.16
CA TYR A 675 27.82 -13.27 21.21
C TYR A 675 27.49 -11.99 21.97
N PHE A 676 26.22 -11.84 22.34
CA PHE A 676 25.73 -10.73 23.16
C PHE A 676 24.81 -11.21 24.28
N ALA A 677 25.09 -10.82 25.52
CA ALA A 677 24.27 -11.11 26.68
C ALA A 677 23.83 -9.83 27.38
N MET A 678 22.62 -9.85 27.94
CA MET A 678 22.09 -8.78 28.77
C MET A 678 21.65 -9.34 30.12
N ARG A 679 22.04 -8.66 31.19
CA ARG A 679 21.60 -8.95 32.55
C ARG A 679 20.93 -7.71 33.11
N PHE A 680 19.63 -7.80 33.36
CA PHE A 680 18.87 -6.74 34.03
C PHE A 680 19.08 -6.83 35.56
N ILE A 681 19.12 -5.69 36.23
CA ILE A 681 19.26 -5.57 37.70
C ILE A 681 17.88 -5.50 38.34
#